data_AF-A0A6G4ZQQ4-F1
#
_entry.id   AF-A0A6G4ZQQ4-F1
#
_cell.length_a   1.000
_cell.length_b   1.000
_cell.length_c   1.000
_cell.angle_alpha   90.00
_cell.angle_beta   90.00
_cell.angle_gamma   90.00
#
_symmetry.space_group_name_H-M   'P 1'
#
loop_
_entity.id
_entity.type
_entity.pdbx_description
1 polymer ?
#
loop_
_entity_poly.entity_id
_entity_poly.type
_entity_poly.pdbx_seq_one_letter_code
_entity_poly.pdbx_strand_id
1 'polypeptide(L)'
;MAEQESKYIQQAREKLESHKNKPLSPEAREKEAIELAGLILQEAIRIQTHKEKKTQSELARMMQDPRGKAFTMMMTDECFRSRKTKRIADQLTYLLEQFGIPRYVDWFKRLELKFFKKFGRAFHVLLIPLATRALRKTTAQVILPGERAALSKHMAKRRAEGVRINLNHLGEAILGEEEAIRRLNIYLQDLERDDVEYVSIKISTVFSQINLLDWEKTIEVLSDRLGQLYRKAKAHHFKRADGTGVVKFVNLDMEEYRDLHLTKELFKRVLDEEEFFDYSAGIVLQAYIPDSYSVMQELTEWAIKRRGKGGAPIKIRLVKGANLTMEHFEASIHNWSQTPYKTKQEVDANYKRMILYGCKPEHADAVHIGIASHNLFDIAYAMLTRLENNVEKEITFEMLEGMADHMRRVVQKLSGEILLYCPIATKRDFQSAIAYLIRRLDENTGPENFLRHSFGLKPGTEAWSEQVNLFSIACKQTDAVSEIPRRTQSRFDPPIQLKVEEPFSLESDTDFSLPQNQKWAMEVVNTWRDKKIEDIPLVIDGKEIKREQKGEGIEPSNPHETLYQYSLATWEDIDQALGSAKASESGWSNRPTRERCELIANVTAKMREKRDDLIGVMMKDGGKSIYETEAEISEAIDFGEYYLRSMLEFDGMKEVEFSPMGTLLIAPPWNFPISIPSGGIFAGLVTGNCVLFKPAPEAVLSGWILVNLFWEAGIPKNVLQFINCVDDPIGSQLVQDERINAIILTGGTPTARLFMKMRPDLHLSAETGGKNAMIITGLSDRDLAIKDLVQSAFGHSGQKCSAASLAILEAEVYDDKNFMRQLKDAVESLHVGTCWDIASKVIPLIHPPSDTLKRGLTTLERGEKWLVKPKADPNNPNLWSPGVKIGVKEGSFMHETELFGPVLAVMRAKDLNDAIHLVNRTAYGLTSGIHSLDKREINVWIKKIEAGNCYINRGITGAIVERQPFGGCKASSFGHGSKAGGPNYILQFMHKKQLNIPKEKSPIPDSINTLTRLLSYLDLSADELGLWFASTSNYAHWAKFFAKDHDPQKVVGQDNFLSFRPRKRMGFRIQKDDLPLDVLRVIAAAMACKCHLELTYDPSALPIQIENEWKQMLQGLSFTEETREQFIARVHWGSFDRIRFLQKPLKEVFDAASESATYINYEPVLASGRLEL
;
A
#
# COMPACT_ATOMS: atom_id res chain seq x y z
N MET A 1 5.44 -19.98 -58.79
CA MET A 1 4.88 -21.32 -58.51
C MET A 1 3.84 -21.15 -57.42
N ALA A 2 2.56 -21.34 -57.73
CA ALA A 2 1.52 -21.37 -56.69
C ALA A 2 1.82 -22.56 -55.78
N GLU A 3 2.12 -22.30 -54.49
CA GLU A 3 2.21 -23.38 -53.50
C GLU A 3 0.85 -24.09 -53.47
N GLN A 4 0.84 -25.38 -53.79
CA GLN A 4 -0.34 -26.24 -53.58
C GLN A 4 -0.82 -26.06 -52.13
N GLU A 5 -2.10 -25.73 -51.99
CA GLU A 5 -2.72 -25.53 -50.69
C GLU A 5 -2.61 -26.82 -49.85
N SER A 6 -2.13 -26.70 -48.61
CA SER A 6 -1.97 -27.85 -47.71
C SER A 6 -3.30 -28.53 -47.44
N LYS A 7 -3.28 -29.87 -47.35
CA LYS A 7 -4.46 -30.68 -46.98
C LYS A 7 -5.16 -30.19 -45.72
N TYR A 8 -4.42 -29.65 -44.75
CA TYR A 8 -4.97 -29.16 -43.48
C TYR A 8 -5.77 -27.86 -43.67
N ILE A 9 -5.28 -26.95 -44.53
CA ILE A 9 -6.02 -25.73 -44.88
C ILE A 9 -7.27 -26.07 -45.69
N GLN A 10 -7.16 -27.00 -46.63
CA GLN A 10 -8.30 -27.45 -47.43
C GLN A 10 -9.40 -28.04 -46.53
N GLN A 11 -9.04 -28.97 -45.63
CA GLN A 11 -9.97 -29.55 -44.66
C GLN A 11 -10.58 -28.49 -43.73
N ALA A 12 -9.78 -27.52 -43.26
CA ALA A 12 -10.28 -26.44 -42.42
C ALA A 12 -11.28 -25.56 -43.17
N ARG A 13 -11.02 -25.23 -44.44
CA ARG A 13 -11.94 -24.46 -45.29
C ARG A 13 -13.21 -25.24 -45.60
N GLU A 14 -13.11 -26.50 -46.00
CA GLU A 14 -14.26 -27.38 -46.25
C GLU A 14 -15.18 -27.44 -45.02
N LYS A 15 -14.58 -27.55 -43.81
CA LYS A 15 -15.32 -27.54 -42.55
C LYS A 15 -15.99 -26.19 -42.26
N LEU A 16 -15.28 -25.08 -42.43
CA LEU A 16 -15.84 -23.73 -42.26
C LEU A 16 -17.01 -23.49 -43.24
N GLU A 17 -16.84 -23.83 -44.51
CA GLU A 17 -17.88 -23.69 -45.54
C GLU A 17 -19.06 -24.64 -45.30
N SER A 18 -18.85 -25.85 -44.77
CA SER A 18 -19.95 -26.77 -44.47
C SER A 18 -20.92 -26.25 -43.41
N HIS A 19 -20.47 -25.32 -42.56
CA HIS A 19 -21.23 -24.73 -41.46
C HIS A 19 -21.67 -23.27 -41.71
N LYS A 20 -21.37 -22.72 -42.88
CA LYS A 20 -21.83 -21.38 -43.26
C LYS A 20 -23.36 -21.31 -43.26
N ASN A 21 -23.92 -20.33 -42.56
CA ASN A 21 -25.37 -20.13 -42.40
C ASN A 21 -26.14 -21.32 -41.79
N LYS A 22 -25.45 -22.20 -41.04
CA LYS A 22 -26.08 -23.36 -40.38
C LYS A 22 -25.87 -23.30 -38.87
N PRO A 23 -26.90 -23.04 -38.06
CA PRO A 23 -26.75 -22.99 -36.61
C PRO A 23 -26.31 -24.34 -36.06
N LEU A 24 -25.30 -24.34 -35.18
CA LEU A 24 -24.81 -25.53 -34.48
C LEU A 24 -25.39 -25.62 -33.06
N SER A 25 -25.69 -26.83 -32.60
CA SER A 25 -25.93 -27.07 -31.16
C SER A 25 -24.66 -26.76 -30.36
N PRO A 26 -24.75 -26.46 -29.06
CA PRO A 26 -23.58 -26.25 -28.22
C PRO A 26 -22.55 -27.37 -28.30
N GLU A 27 -23.00 -28.64 -28.28
CA GLU A 27 -22.13 -29.83 -28.36
C GLU A 27 -21.50 -29.98 -29.75
N ALA A 28 -22.28 -29.70 -30.81
CA ALA A 28 -21.76 -29.75 -32.17
C ALA A 28 -20.69 -28.67 -32.38
N ARG A 29 -20.94 -27.44 -31.92
CA ARG A 29 -19.97 -26.33 -32.00
C ARG A 29 -18.70 -26.63 -31.22
N GLU A 30 -18.82 -27.20 -30.02
CA GLU A 30 -17.67 -27.64 -29.22
C GLU A 30 -16.79 -28.63 -30.01
N LYS A 31 -17.40 -29.69 -30.55
CA LYS A 31 -16.70 -30.72 -31.30
C LYS A 31 -16.03 -30.15 -32.55
N GLU A 32 -16.77 -29.37 -33.35
CA GLU A 32 -16.25 -28.76 -34.57
C GLU A 32 -15.10 -27.77 -34.28
N ALA A 33 -15.20 -27.00 -33.19
CA ALA A 33 -14.13 -26.09 -32.77
C ALA A 33 -12.86 -26.84 -32.36
N ILE A 34 -12.97 -27.98 -31.68
CA ILE A 34 -11.83 -28.83 -31.32
C ILE A 34 -11.13 -29.36 -32.57
N GLU A 35 -11.90 -29.89 -33.52
CA GLU A 35 -11.36 -30.42 -34.78
C GLU A 35 -10.68 -29.33 -35.61
N LEU A 36 -11.33 -28.16 -35.75
CA LEU A 36 -10.78 -27.01 -36.47
C LEU A 36 -9.51 -26.48 -35.81
N ALA A 37 -9.48 -26.34 -34.49
CA ALA A 37 -8.28 -25.95 -33.75
C ALA A 37 -7.12 -26.93 -33.99
N GLY A 38 -7.43 -28.24 -34.08
CA GLY A 38 -6.46 -29.28 -34.41
C GLY A 38 -5.85 -29.11 -35.81
N LEU A 39 -6.68 -28.82 -36.82
CA LEU A 39 -6.24 -28.56 -38.19
C LEU A 39 -5.37 -27.29 -38.27
N ILE A 40 -5.78 -26.22 -37.60
CA ILE A 40 -5.03 -24.96 -37.52
C ILE A 40 -3.64 -25.22 -36.91
N LEU A 41 -3.60 -25.96 -35.80
CA LEU A 41 -2.35 -26.27 -35.11
C LEU A 41 -1.41 -27.14 -35.96
N GLN A 42 -1.94 -28.16 -36.63
CA GLN A 42 -1.14 -29.03 -37.51
C GLN A 42 -0.52 -28.24 -38.67
N GLU A 43 -1.28 -27.36 -39.30
CA GLU A 43 -0.73 -26.49 -40.34
C GLU A 43 0.30 -25.51 -39.77
N ALA A 44 0.03 -24.91 -38.60
CA ALA A 44 0.93 -23.97 -37.97
C ALA A 44 2.29 -24.61 -37.64
N ILE A 45 2.29 -25.86 -37.19
CA ILE A 45 3.51 -26.66 -36.95
C ILE A 45 4.24 -26.94 -38.27
N ARG A 46 3.50 -27.25 -39.36
CA ARG A 46 4.07 -27.54 -40.68
C ARG A 46 4.81 -26.34 -41.26
N ILE A 47 4.21 -25.14 -41.21
CA ILE A 47 4.76 -23.90 -41.80
C ILE A 47 5.73 -23.16 -40.86
N GLN A 48 6.03 -23.74 -39.70
CA GLN A 48 6.89 -23.13 -38.71
C GLN A 48 8.34 -23.07 -39.20
N THR A 49 8.92 -21.88 -39.19
CA THR A 49 10.31 -21.65 -39.64
C THR A 49 11.32 -22.23 -38.65
N HIS A 50 12.56 -22.48 -39.11
CA HIS A 50 13.66 -22.93 -38.24
C HIS A 50 13.92 -21.94 -37.08
N LYS A 51 13.82 -20.64 -37.34
CA LYS A 51 13.99 -19.60 -36.32
C LYS A 51 12.89 -19.65 -35.25
N GLU A 52 11.63 -19.83 -35.67
CA GLU A 52 10.49 -19.96 -34.76
C GLU A 52 10.61 -21.24 -33.92
N LYS A 53 10.95 -22.38 -34.54
CA LYS A 53 11.21 -23.65 -33.82
C LYS A 53 12.30 -23.50 -32.75
N LYS A 54 13.39 -22.80 -33.09
CA LYS A 54 14.48 -22.52 -32.13
C LYS A 54 13.99 -21.68 -30.95
N THR A 55 13.25 -20.61 -31.23
CA THR A 55 12.71 -19.70 -30.20
C THR A 55 11.71 -20.42 -29.29
N GLN A 56 10.83 -21.22 -29.88
CA GLN A 56 9.86 -22.03 -29.14
C GLN A 56 10.56 -23.07 -28.25
N SER A 57 11.61 -23.72 -28.75
CA SER A 57 12.43 -24.66 -27.96
C SER A 57 13.20 -23.97 -26.82
N GLU A 58 13.66 -22.73 -27.01
CA GLU A 58 14.28 -21.93 -25.94
C GLU A 58 13.26 -21.59 -24.83
N LEU A 59 12.05 -21.14 -25.20
CA LEU A 59 10.96 -20.88 -24.25
C LEU A 59 10.51 -22.14 -23.52
N ALA A 60 10.32 -23.26 -24.22
CA ALA A 60 9.94 -24.54 -23.63
C ALA A 60 10.99 -25.02 -22.60
N ARG A 61 12.28 -24.90 -22.93
CA ARG A 61 13.36 -25.22 -21.97
C ARG A 61 13.36 -24.27 -20.77
N MET A 62 13.02 -22.98 -20.97
CA MET A 62 12.91 -22.00 -19.88
C MET A 62 11.77 -22.37 -18.91
N MET A 63 10.64 -22.85 -19.45
CA MET A 63 9.52 -23.36 -18.64
C MET A 63 9.91 -24.57 -17.79
N GLN A 64 10.82 -25.40 -18.30
CA GLN A 64 11.35 -26.58 -17.58
C GLN A 64 12.50 -26.22 -16.62
N ASP A 65 12.91 -24.96 -16.55
CA ASP A 65 13.97 -24.44 -15.66
C ASP A 65 13.43 -23.30 -14.78
N PRO A 66 12.67 -23.60 -13.69
CA PRO A 66 12.06 -22.58 -12.84
C PRO A 66 13.06 -21.57 -12.28
N ARG A 67 14.28 -22.02 -11.92
CA ARG A 67 15.35 -21.13 -11.45
C ARG A 67 15.87 -20.23 -12.57
N GLY A 68 16.02 -20.76 -13.78
CA GLY A 68 16.36 -19.98 -14.97
C GLY A 68 15.29 -18.96 -15.36
N LYS A 69 14.00 -19.31 -15.26
CA LYS A 69 12.87 -18.37 -15.45
C LYS A 69 12.98 -17.22 -14.45
N ALA A 70 13.11 -17.55 -13.15
CA ALA A 70 13.24 -16.56 -12.08
C ALA A 70 14.45 -15.64 -12.31
N PHE A 71 15.62 -16.20 -12.64
CA PHE A 71 16.80 -15.42 -13.00
C PHE A 71 16.52 -14.42 -14.12
N THR A 72 15.84 -14.85 -15.19
CA THR A 72 15.57 -14.01 -16.36
C THR A 72 14.65 -12.85 -16.03
N MET A 73 13.61 -13.12 -15.22
CA MET A 73 12.69 -12.10 -14.74
C MET A 73 13.43 -11.06 -13.88
N MET A 74 14.13 -11.51 -12.83
CA MET A 74 14.87 -10.61 -11.92
C MET A 74 15.99 -9.87 -12.65
N MET A 75 16.69 -10.50 -13.58
CA MET A 75 17.74 -9.85 -14.36
C MET A 75 17.18 -8.74 -15.26
N THR A 76 16.01 -8.99 -15.86
CA THR A 76 15.34 -8.00 -16.70
C THR A 76 14.84 -6.83 -15.85
N ASP A 77 14.29 -7.11 -14.68
CA ASP A 77 13.71 -6.11 -13.79
C ASP A 77 14.75 -5.29 -13.02
N GLU A 78 15.75 -5.94 -12.43
CA GLU A 78 16.63 -5.32 -11.43
C GLU A 78 17.94 -4.80 -12.02
N CYS A 79 18.55 -5.51 -12.97
CA CYS A 79 19.92 -5.20 -13.39
C CYS A 79 20.04 -3.88 -14.13
N PHE A 80 19.07 -3.54 -15.00
CA PHE A 80 19.19 -2.42 -15.92
C PHE A 80 18.53 -1.12 -15.43
N ARG A 81 18.22 -1.04 -14.12
CA ARG A 81 17.69 0.19 -13.47
C ARG A 81 18.76 1.27 -13.29
N SER A 82 20.00 0.86 -13.00
CA SER A 82 21.15 1.77 -12.92
C SER A 82 21.73 2.08 -14.31
N ARG A 83 22.30 3.27 -14.49
CA ARG A 83 23.14 3.67 -15.63
C ARG A 83 24.63 3.35 -15.38
N LYS A 84 25.04 3.08 -14.14
CA LYS A 84 26.43 2.77 -13.78
C LYS A 84 26.73 1.30 -14.12
N THR A 85 27.57 1.09 -15.14
CA THR A 85 27.94 -0.27 -15.60
C THR A 85 28.52 -1.15 -14.49
N LYS A 86 29.24 -0.59 -13.52
CA LYS A 86 29.76 -1.32 -12.36
C LYS A 86 28.65 -1.91 -11.49
N ARG A 87 27.56 -1.15 -11.22
CA ARG A 87 26.41 -1.62 -10.44
C ARG A 87 25.62 -2.68 -11.18
N ILE A 88 25.36 -2.46 -12.48
CA ILE A 88 24.69 -3.43 -13.34
C ILE A 88 25.46 -4.76 -13.33
N ALA A 89 26.79 -4.72 -13.50
CA ALA A 89 27.62 -5.91 -13.50
C ALA A 89 27.61 -6.63 -12.15
N ASP A 90 27.67 -5.88 -11.05
CA ASP A 90 27.61 -6.45 -9.72
C ASP A 90 26.25 -7.11 -9.42
N GLN A 91 25.13 -6.46 -9.78
CA GLN A 91 23.79 -7.04 -9.63
C GLN A 91 23.63 -8.30 -10.49
N LEU A 92 24.08 -8.26 -11.75
CA LEU A 92 24.02 -9.42 -12.64
C LEU A 92 24.86 -10.59 -12.10
N THR A 93 26.06 -10.32 -11.58
CA THR A 93 26.89 -11.34 -10.93
C THR A 93 26.19 -11.91 -9.69
N TYR A 94 25.58 -11.06 -8.85
CA TYR A 94 24.81 -11.50 -7.70
C TYR A 94 23.63 -12.42 -8.08
N LEU A 95 22.84 -12.05 -9.10
CA LEU A 95 21.75 -12.90 -9.58
C LEU A 95 22.26 -14.25 -10.13
N LEU A 96 23.41 -14.26 -10.83
CA LEU A 96 24.06 -15.50 -11.29
C LEU A 96 24.65 -16.35 -10.14
N GLU A 97 24.93 -15.76 -8.98
CA GLU A 97 25.31 -16.46 -7.76
C GLU A 97 24.09 -17.05 -7.06
N GLN A 98 22.99 -16.30 -6.95
CA GLN A 98 21.76 -16.73 -6.28
C GLN A 98 21.00 -17.81 -7.06
N PHE A 99 20.73 -17.58 -8.34
CA PHE A 99 19.90 -18.47 -9.15
C PHE A 99 20.71 -19.52 -9.93
N GLY A 100 22.03 -19.31 -10.02
CA GLY A 100 22.90 -20.09 -10.88
C GLY A 100 22.81 -19.68 -12.35
N ILE A 101 23.55 -20.38 -13.21
CA ILE A 101 23.51 -20.13 -14.65
C ILE A 101 22.31 -20.89 -15.23
N PRO A 102 21.41 -20.22 -15.96
CA PRO A 102 20.23 -20.88 -16.49
C PRO A 102 20.58 -22.07 -17.37
N ARG A 103 19.89 -23.19 -17.16
CA ARG A 103 20.06 -24.41 -17.92
C ARG A 103 19.31 -24.33 -19.24
N TYR A 104 18.31 -23.47 -19.39
CA TYR A 104 17.57 -23.41 -20.65
C TYR A 104 18.35 -22.77 -21.80
N VAL A 105 19.34 -21.91 -21.53
CA VAL A 105 20.16 -21.27 -22.56
C VAL A 105 21.15 -22.26 -23.20
N ASP A 106 21.52 -21.99 -24.46
CA ASP A 106 22.47 -22.82 -25.21
C ASP A 106 23.89 -22.84 -24.58
N TRP A 107 24.70 -23.80 -24.99
CA TRP A 107 26.01 -24.04 -24.36
C TRP A 107 26.96 -22.83 -24.49
N PHE A 108 26.91 -22.10 -25.61
CA PHE A 108 27.73 -20.92 -25.84
C PHE A 108 27.34 -19.79 -24.88
N LYS A 109 26.03 -19.48 -24.78
CA LYS A 109 25.51 -18.50 -23.82
C LYS A 109 25.79 -18.87 -22.38
N ARG A 110 25.77 -20.17 -22.03
CA ARG A 110 26.21 -20.62 -20.70
C ARG A 110 27.67 -20.30 -20.46
N LEU A 111 28.53 -20.49 -21.46
CA LEU A 111 29.95 -20.16 -21.36
C LEU A 111 30.15 -18.63 -21.24
N GLU A 112 29.40 -17.83 -21.99
CA GLU A 112 29.36 -16.37 -21.85
C GLU A 112 28.94 -15.94 -20.43
N LEU A 113 27.88 -16.53 -19.87
CA LEU A 113 27.44 -16.24 -18.50
C LEU A 113 28.44 -16.74 -17.44
N LYS A 114 29.13 -17.87 -17.66
CA LYS A 114 30.24 -18.32 -16.79
C LYS A 114 31.39 -17.33 -16.82
N PHE A 115 31.77 -16.88 -18.01
CA PHE A 115 32.80 -15.87 -18.21
C PHE A 115 32.39 -14.55 -17.53
N PHE A 116 31.17 -14.09 -17.75
CA PHE A 116 30.62 -12.89 -17.12
C PHE A 116 30.58 -13.03 -15.60
N LYS A 117 30.17 -14.18 -15.05
CA LYS A 117 30.18 -14.40 -13.60
C LYS A 117 31.58 -14.22 -13.00
N LYS A 118 32.61 -14.70 -13.68
CA LYS A 118 34.01 -14.63 -13.20
C LYS A 118 34.67 -13.28 -13.45
N PHE A 119 34.39 -12.64 -14.59
CA PHE A 119 35.13 -11.47 -15.09
C PHE A 119 34.27 -10.21 -15.28
N GLY A 120 32.95 -10.31 -15.14
CA GLY A 120 31.98 -9.23 -15.39
C GLY A 120 32.23 -7.98 -14.56
N ARG A 121 32.62 -8.15 -13.29
CA ARG A 121 32.98 -7.03 -12.40
C ARG A 121 34.25 -6.28 -12.85
N ALA A 122 35.21 -6.96 -13.49
CA ALA A 122 36.46 -6.35 -13.94
C ALA A 122 36.32 -5.70 -15.33
N PHE A 123 35.59 -6.34 -16.25
CA PHE A 123 35.43 -5.88 -17.64
C PHE A 123 34.05 -5.24 -17.90
N HIS A 124 33.41 -4.68 -16.86
CA HIS A 124 32.04 -4.16 -16.92
C HIS A 124 31.84 -3.08 -17.99
N VAL A 125 32.85 -2.25 -18.25
CA VAL A 125 32.80 -1.17 -19.27
C VAL A 125 32.57 -1.74 -20.68
N LEU A 126 33.11 -2.92 -20.97
CA LEU A 126 32.95 -3.58 -22.27
C LEU A 126 31.70 -4.48 -22.29
N LEU A 127 31.53 -5.31 -21.26
CA LEU A 127 30.54 -6.40 -21.28
C LEU A 127 29.10 -5.91 -21.09
N ILE A 128 28.85 -4.88 -20.29
CA ILE A 128 27.48 -4.39 -20.03
C ILE A 128 26.83 -3.75 -21.26
N PRO A 129 27.50 -2.85 -22.01
CA PRO A 129 26.94 -2.33 -23.26
C PRO A 129 26.61 -3.44 -24.27
N LEU A 130 27.43 -4.48 -24.36
CA LEU A 130 27.18 -5.64 -25.23
C LEU A 130 25.94 -6.42 -24.76
N ALA A 131 25.85 -6.73 -23.47
CA ALA A 131 24.69 -7.41 -22.88
C ALA A 131 23.39 -6.61 -23.09
N THR A 132 23.43 -5.29 -22.89
CA THR A 132 22.27 -4.40 -23.10
C THR A 132 21.82 -4.39 -24.56
N ARG A 133 22.77 -4.33 -25.51
CA ARG A 133 22.48 -4.42 -26.96
C ARG A 133 21.88 -5.79 -27.32
N ALA A 134 22.41 -6.87 -26.76
CA ALA A 134 21.89 -8.22 -26.99
C ALA A 134 20.46 -8.38 -26.44
N LEU A 135 20.19 -7.87 -25.24
CA LEU A 135 18.85 -7.86 -24.63
C LEU A 135 17.86 -7.10 -25.52
N ARG A 136 18.21 -5.88 -25.94
CA ARG A 136 17.39 -5.07 -26.87
C ARG A 136 17.12 -5.80 -28.19
N LYS A 137 18.14 -6.43 -28.78
CA LYS A 137 17.99 -7.18 -30.04
C LYS A 137 17.04 -8.38 -29.88
N THR A 138 17.07 -9.04 -28.73
CA THR A 138 16.24 -10.22 -28.45
C THR A 138 14.80 -9.81 -28.17
N THR A 139 14.61 -8.73 -27.42
CA THR A 139 13.28 -8.18 -27.05
C THR A 139 12.61 -7.39 -28.17
N ALA A 140 13.36 -6.95 -29.19
CA ALA A 140 12.85 -6.23 -30.36
C ALA A 140 11.77 -6.98 -31.17
N GLN A 141 11.58 -8.28 -30.93
CA GLN A 141 10.49 -9.05 -31.53
C GLN A 141 9.16 -8.86 -30.80
N VAL A 142 9.20 -8.57 -29.49
CA VAL A 142 8.02 -8.39 -28.64
C VAL A 142 7.71 -6.92 -28.43
N ILE A 143 8.73 -6.08 -28.23
CA ILE A 143 8.60 -4.62 -28.18
C ILE A 143 9.31 -4.04 -29.39
N LEU A 144 8.53 -3.44 -30.28
CA LEU A 144 9.06 -2.86 -31.50
C LEU A 144 9.83 -1.56 -31.19
N PRO A 145 10.90 -1.25 -31.93
CA PRO A 145 11.57 0.04 -31.83
C PRO A 145 10.60 1.17 -32.19
N GLY A 146 10.36 2.10 -31.26
CA GLY A 146 9.49 3.26 -31.47
C GLY A 146 10.09 4.35 -32.36
N GLU A 147 11.36 4.20 -32.78
CA GLU A 147 12.01 5.17 -33.66
C GLU A 147 11.37 5.15 -35.06
N ARG A 148 10.94 6.32 -35.55
CA ARG A 148 10.12 6.47 -36.76
C ARG A 148 10.59 5.62 -37.94
N ALA A 149 11.85 5.72 -38.34
CA ALA A 149 12.38 4.99 -39.50
C ALA A 149 12.32 3.46 -39.34
N ALA A 150 12.60 2.95 -38.13
CA ALA A 150 12.55 1.52 -37.85
C ALA A 150 11.10 1.01 -37.79
N LEU A 151 10.22 1.80 -37.16
CA LEU A 151 8.79 1.51 -37.05
C LEU A 151 8.13 1.48 -38.43
N SER A 152 8.28 2.53 -39.24
CA SER A 152 7.70 2.60 -40.59
C SER A 152 8.17 1.45 -41.49
N LYS A 153 9.45 1.05 -41.38
CA LYS A 153 9.97 -0.12 -42.11
C LYS A 153 9.28 -1.42 -41.69
N HIS A 154 9.05 -1.59 -40.39
CA HIS A 154 8.35 -2.76 -39.86
C HIS A 154 6.88 -2.78 -40.28
N MET A 155 6.20 -1.64 -40.19
CA MET A 155 4.80 -1.48 -40.60
C MET A 155 4.62 -1.73 -42.10
N ALA A 156 5.51 -1.22 -42.96
CA ALA A 156 5.48 -1.48 -44.39
C ALA A 156 5.62 -2.98 -44.71
N LYS A 157 6.48 -3.70 -43.96
CA LYS A 157 6.62 -5.15 -44.11
C LYS A 157 5.32 -5.88 -43.76
N ARG A 158 4.69 -5.56 -42.64
CA ARG A 158 3.42 -6.19 -42.23
C ARG A 158 2.26 -5.85 -43.16
N ARG A 159 2.23 -4.61 -43.68
CA ARG A 159 1.28 -4.21 -44.71
C ARG A 159 1.42 -5.05 -46.00
N ALA A 160 2.65 -5.35 -46.42
CA ALA A 160 2.89 -6.25 -47.56
C ALA A 160 2.45 -7.70 -47.28
N GLU A 161 2.39 -8.12 -46.01
CA GLU A 161 1.85 -9.42 -45.57
C GLU A 161 0.31 -9.40 -45.42
N GLY A 162 -0.37 -8.29 -45.73
CA GLY A 162 -1.82 -8.15 -45.54
C GLY A 162 -2.26 -8.07 -44.08
N VAL A 163 -1.37 -7.64 -43.18
CA VAL A 163 -1.61 -7.55 -41.74
C VAL A 163 -1.90 -6.11 -41.33
N ARG A 164 -2.96 -5.92 -40.53
CA ARG A 164 -3.29 -4.62 -39.91
C ARG A 164 -2.55 -4.47 -38.59
N ILE A 165 -2.22 -3.23 -38.21
CA ILE A 165 -1.43 -2.95 -37.01
C ILE A 165 -2.20 -2.02 -36.08
N ASN A 166 -2.33 -2.42 -34.82
CA ASN A 166 -2.72 -1.58 -33.71
C ASN A 166 -1.47 -1.14 -32.93
N LEU A 167 -1.15 0.15 -32.95
CA LEU A 167 -0.01 0.70 -32.20
C LEU A 167 -0.38 1.01 -30.75
N ASN A 168 0.47 0.57 -29.81
CA ASN A 168 0.42 1.00 -28.42
C ASN A 168 1.79 1.52 -27.96
N HIS A 169 1.84 2.76 -27.48
CA HIS A 169 3.06 3.35 -26.93
C HIS A 169 3.29 2.93 -25.49
N LEU A 170 4.41 2.25 -25.24
CA LEU A 170 4.97 2.06 -23.90
C LEU A 170 5.88 3.24 -23.54
N GLY A 171 5.90 3.64 -22.28
CA GLY A 171 6.93 4.56 -21.81
C GLY A 171 6.84 4.85 -20.31
N GLU A 172 7.38 5.99 -19.91
CA GLU A 172 7.33 6.49 -18.51
C GLU A 172 5.91 6.43 -17.96
N ALA A 173 5.77 6.12 -16.67
CA ALA A 173 4.48 6.18 -15.99
C ALA A 173 3.92 7.62 -16.04
N ILE A 174 2.61 7.74 -16.19
CA ILE A 174 1.94 9.04 -16.19
C ILE A 174 1.67 9.45 -14.74
N LEU A 175 2.63 10.14 -14.13
CA LEU A 175 2.55 10.63 -12.75
C LEU A 175 2.08 12.09 -12.67
N GLY A 176 2.24 12.83 -13.76
CA GLY A 176 1.89 14.23 -13.88
C GLY A 176 1.29 14.55 -15.24
N GLU A 177 0.80 15.77 -15.33
CA GLU A 177 -0.06 16.26 -16.38
C GLU A 177 0.73 16.71 -17.61
N GLU A 178 1.96 17.19 -17.44
CA GLU A 178 2.85 17.48 -18.56
C GLU A 178 3.16 16.20 -19.35
N GLU A 179 3.43 15.10 -18.64
CA GLU A 179 3.67 13.79 -19.25
C GLU A 179 2.41 13.21 -19.91
N ALA A 180 1.22 13.40 -19.31
CA ALA A 180 -0.06 13.02 -19.91
C ALA A 180 -0.32 13.76 -21.24
N ILE A 181 -0.11 15.08 -21.26
CA ILE A 181 -0.23 15.92 -22.46
C ILE A 181 0.82 15.52 -23.51
N ARG A 182 2.06 15.24 -23.09
CA ARG A 182 3.10 14.73 -24.00
C ARG A 182 2.64 13.44 -24.67
N ARG A 183 2.05 12.52 -23.91
CA ARG A 183 1.53 11.25 -24.42
C ARG A 183 0.36 11.45 -25.39
N LEU A 184 -0.59 12.33 -25.05
CA LEU A 184 -1.68 12.73 -25.93
C LEU A 184 -1.16 13.25 -27.27
N ASN A 185 -0.17 14.14 -27.25
CA ASN A 185 0.45 14.70 -28.45
C ASN A 185 1.13 13.63 -29.33
N ILE A 186 1.75 12.61 -28.72
CA ILE A 186 2.32 11.48 -29.48
C ILE A 186 1.23 10.73 -30.24
N TYR A 187 0.08 10.47 -29.60
CA TYR A 187 -1.05 9.82 -30.28
C TYR A 187 -1.64 10.69 -31.39
N LEU A 188 -1.78 12.00 -31.17
CA LEU A 188 -2.24 12.94 -32.19
C LEU A 188 -1.31 12.95 -33.42
N GLN A 189 0.00 12.96 -33.20
CA GLN A 189 1.00 12.87 -34.27
C GLN A 189 0.93 11.54 -35.02
N ASP A 190 0.72 10.43 -34.32
CA ASP A 190 0.55 9.14 -34.97
C ASP A 190 -0.69 9.07 -35.85
N LEU A 191 -1.79 9.68 -35.40
CA LEU A 191 -3.01 9.81 -36.18
C LEU A 191 -2.86 10.71 -37.42
N GLU A 192 -1.81 11.53 -37.53
CA GLU A 192 -1.52 12.26 -38.79
C GLU A 192 -0.82 11.38 -39.81
N ARG A 193 -0.04 10.37 -39.37
CA ARG A 193 0.85 9.60 -40.25
C ARG A 193 0.10 8.68 -41.20
N ASP A 194 0.45 8.71 -42.49
CA ASP A 194 -0.18 7.90 -43.53
C ASP A 194 0.06 6.38 -43.37
N ASP A 195 1.06 5.99 -42.58
CA ASP A 195 1.40 4.59 -42.31
C ASP A 195 0.66 4.01 -41.09
N VAL A 196 -0.13 4.81 -40.37
CA VAL A 196 -0.87 4.40 -39.16
C VAL A 196 -2.37 4.33 -39.43
N GLU A 197 -2.96 3.15 -39.23
CA GLU A 197 -4.42 2.92 -39.33
C GLU A 197 -5.10 2.97 -37.96
N TYR A 198 -4.47 2.42 -36.92
CA TYR A 198 -5.12 2.07 -35.65
C TYR A 198 -4.19 2.34 -34.46
N VAL A 199 -4.70 3.01 -33.42
CA VAL A 199 -4.01 3.25 -32.15
C VAL A 199 -4.84 2.77 -30.95
N SER A 200 -4.17 2.22 -29.96
CA SER A 200 -4.73 1.87 -28.64
C SER A 200 -4.20 2.84 -27.59
N ILE A 201 -5.10 3.41 -26.79
CA ILE A 201 -4.78 4.33 -25.70
C ILE A 201 -5.47 3.89 -24.41
N LYS A 202 -5.08 4.43 -23.25
CA LYS A 202 -5.82 4.26 -21.99
C LYS A 202 -6.19 5.64 -21.47
N ILE A 203 -7.31 5.74 -20.75
CA ILE A 203 -7.68 7.03 -20.13
C ILE A 203 -6.60 7.52 -19.15
N SER A 204 -5.97 6.59 -18.42
CA SER A 204 -4.85 6.85 -17.52
C SER A 204 -3.55 7.24 -18.23
N THR A 205 -3.44 7.01 -19.56
CA THR A 205 -2.27 7.50 -20.32
C THR A 205 -2.43 8.92 -20.82
N VAL A 206 -3.66 9.43 -20.85
CA VAL A 206 -3.98 10.77 -21.32
C VAL A 206 -4.47 11.69 -20.23
N PHE A 207 -4.70 11.23 -18.99
CA PHE A 207 -5.00 12.07 -17.83
C PHE A 207 -4.41 11.49 -16.54
N SER A 208 -3.62 12.30 -15.83
CA SER A 208 -2.87 11.86 -14.64
C SER A 208 -3.68 11.92 -13.33
N GLN A 209 -4.71 12.78 -13.27
CA GLN A 209 -5.42 13.12 -12.03
C GLN A 209 -6.84 12.52 -11.97
N ILE A 210 -7.03 11.30 -12.49
CA ILE A 210 -8.33 10.60 -12.44
C ILE A 210 -8.81 10.50 -10.98
N ASN A 211 -10.03 10.96 -10.73
CA ASN A 211 -10.67 10.92 -9.42
C ASN A 211 -12.11 10.41 -9.54
N LEU A 212 -12.40 9.25 -8.95
CA LEU A 212 -13.70 8.59 -9.06
C LEU A 212 -14.81 9.29 -8.28
N LEU A 213 -14.46 10.14 -7.30
CA LEU A 213 -15.43 10.94 -6.56
C LEU A 213 -15.77 12.26 -7.28
N ASP A 214 -14.86 12.77 -8.11
CA ASP A 214 -15.12 13.93 -8.97
C ASP A 214 -15.41 13.47 -10.40
N TRP A 215 -16.47 12.67 -10.52
CA TRP A 215 -16.83 11.93 -11.73
C TRP A 215 -17.05 12.83 -12.93
N GLU A 216 -17.91 13.86 -12.80
CA GLU A 216 -18.28 14.73 -13.91
C GLU A 216 -17.10 15.54 -14.44
N LYS A 217 -16.26 16.12 -13.57
CA LYS A 217 -15.08 16.88 -13.99
C LYS A 217 -14.02 15.98 -14.61
N THR A 218 -13.85 14.76 -14.08
CA THR A 218 -12.97 13.75 -14.67
C THR A 218 -13.44 13.38 -16.07
N ILE A 219 -14.74 13.14 -16.26
CA ILE A 219 -15.34 12.91 -17.57
C ILE A 219 -15.15 14.11 -18.49
N GLU A 220 -15.38 15.35 -18.03
CA GLU A 220 -15.20 16.57 -18.83
C GLU A 220 -13.79 16.68 -19.42
N VAL A 221 -12.77 16.55 -18.57
CA VAL A 221 -11.36 16.63 -19.00
C VAL A 221 -11.00 15.50 -19.97
N LEU A 222 -11.47 14.28 -19.69
CA LEU A 222 -11.23 13.14 -20.57
C LEU A 222 -12.00 13.25 -21.89
N SER A 223 -13.21 13.80 -21.89
CA SER A 223 -14.04 14.00 -23.08
C SER A 223 -13.37 14.96 -24.05
N ASP A 224 -12.81 16.08 -23.57
CA ASP A 224 -12.04 17.00 -24.41
C ASP A 224 -10.86 16.29 -25.08
N ARG A 225 -10.04 15.56 -24.31
CA ARG A 225 -8.84 14.88 -24.82
C ARG A 225 -9.19 13.75 -25.79
N LEU A 226 -10.27 13.02 -25.51
CA LEU A 226 -10.74 11.96 -26.39
C LEU A 226 -11.35 12.54 -27.67
N GLY A 227 -12.09 13.64 -27.57
CA GLY A 227 -12.61 14.39 -28.71
C GLY A 227 -11.49 14.90 -29.62
N GLN A 228 -10.37 15.38 -29.06
CA GLN A 228 -9.17 15.75 -29.85
C GLN A 228 -8.64 14.55 -30.66
N LEU A 229 -8.55 13.35 -30.05
CA LEU A 229 -8.10 12.14 -30.73
C LEU A 229 -9.08 11.71 -31.84
N TYR A 230 -10.37 11.71 -31.57
CA TYR A 230 -11.40 11.31 -32.54
C TYR A 230 -11.48 12.28 -33.71
N ARG A 231 -11.44 13.59 -33.45
CA ARG A 231 -11.37 14.64 -34.49
C ARG A 231 -10.15 14.44 -35.38
N LYS A 232 -8.99 14.13 -34.77
CA LYS A 232 -7.76 13.84 -35.52
C LYS A 232 -7.88 12.58 -36.35
N ALA A 233 -8.43 11.51 -35.79
CA ALA A 233 -8.64 10.25 -36.49
C ALA A 233 -9.63 10.38 -37.66
N LYS A 234 -10.68 11.21 -37.51
CA LYS A 234 -11.68 11.53 -38.54
C LYS A 234 -11.11 12.39 -39.68
N ALA A 235 -10.24 13.35 -39.35
CA ALA A 235 -9.64 14.26 -40.32
C ALA A 235 -8.63 13.57 -41.26
N HIS A 236 -8.03 12.45 -40.85
CA HIS A 236 -6.99 11.74 -41.61
C HIS A 236 -7.44 10.35 -42.02
N HIS A 237 -7.08 9.93 -43.24
CA HIS A 237 -7.47 8.63 -43.79
C HIS A 237 -6.25 7.73 -43.98
N PHE A 238 -6.42 6.44 -43.73
CA PHE A 238 -5.44 5.41 -44.05
C PHE A 238 -5.84 4.72 -45.35
N LYS A 239 -4.89 4.60 -46.29
CA LYS A 239 -5.11 3.84 -47.53
C LYS A 239 -4.74 2.38 -47.29
N ARG A 240 -5.68 1.45 -47.42
CA ARG A 240 -5.44 0.00 -47.33
C ARG A 240 -4.72 -0.56 -48.56
N ALA A 241 -4.33 -1.83 -48.50
CA ALA A 241 -3.61 -2.50 -49.59
C ALA A 241 -4.46 -2.66 -50.86
N ASP A 242 -5.77 -2.78 -50.71
CA ASP A 242 -6.76 -2.82 -51.80
C ASP A 242 -7.06 -1.44 -52.41
N GLY A 243 -6.45 -0.37 -51.89
CA GLY A 243 -6.64 0.99 -52.35
C GLY A 243 -7.78 1.75 -51.67
N THR A 244 -8.56 1.11 -50.81
CA THR A 244 -9.66 1.76 -50.06
C THR A 244 -9.12 2.75 -49.05
N GLY A 245 -9.74 3.93 -48.97
CA GLY A 245 -9.47 4.91 -47.91
C GLY A 245 -10.40 4.62 -46.73
N VAL A 246 -9.82 4.38 -45.54
CA VAL A 246 -10.57 4.18 -44.31
C VAL A 246 -10.23 5.26 -43.30
N VAL A 247 -11.20 5.65 -42.49
CA VAL A 247 -10.98 6.54 -41.35
C VAL A 247 -10.09 5.82 -40.33
N LYS A 248 -9.18 6.56 -39.68
CA LYS A 248 -8.30 5.99 -38.67
C LYS A 248 -9.07 5.63 -37.40
N PHE A 249 -8.56 4.65 -36.66
CA PHE A 249 -9.28 4.02 -35.57
C PHE A 249 -8.59 4.25 -34.23
N VAL A 250 -9.35 4.66 -33.22
CA VAL A 250 -8.89 4.81 -31.83
C VAL A 250 -9.60 3.79 -30.95
N ASN A 251 -8.84 3.06 -30.14
CA ASN A 251 -9.37 2.07 -29.21
C ASN A 251 -8.97 2.38 -27.77
N LEU A 252 -9.92 2.33 -26.85
CA LEU A 252 -9.71 2.47 -25.42
C LEU A 252 -9.35 1.11 -24.81
N ASP A 253 -8.10 0.94 -24.42
CA ASP A 253 -7.61 -0.19 -23.64
C ASP A 253 -8.00 -0.04 -22.16
N MET A 254 -8.23 -1.15 -21.48
CA MET A 254 -8.52 -1.21 -20.04
C MET A 254 -7.53 -2.14 -19.33
N GLU A 255 -7.11 -1.75 -18.12
CA GLU A 255 -6.22 -2.54 -17.28
C GLU A 255 -6.85 -2.88 -15.93
N GLU A 256 -7.22 -1.86 -15.16
CA GLU A 256 -7.71 -1.98 -13.78
C GLU A 256 -9.25 -1.96 -13.71
N TYR A 257 -9.84 -2.68 -12.76
CA TYR A 257 -11.30 -2.71 -12.57
C TYR A 257 -11.89 -1.33 -12.34
N ARG A 258 -11.19 -0.48 -11.59
CA ARG A 258 -11.61 0.89 -11.25
C ARG A 258 -11.89 1.78 -12.45
N ASP A 259 -11.31 1.47 -13.61
CA ASP A 259 -11.47 2.25 -14.84
C ASP A 259 -12.69 1.81 -15.68
N LEU A 260 -13.29 0.65 -15.39
CA LEU A 260 -14.30 0.00 -16.24
C LEU A 260 -15.52 0.89 -16.51
N HIS A 261 -16.18 1.33 -15.43
CA HIS A 261 -17.41 2.14 -15.56
C HIS A 261 -17.11 3.56 -16.08
N LEU A 262 -15.98 4.14 -15.68
CA LEU A 262 -15.57 5.47 -16.12
C LEU A 262 -15.28 5.47 -17.63
N THR A 263 -14.53 4.49 -18.12
CA THR A 263 -14.19 4.33 -19.54
C THR A 263 -15.44 4.08 -20.37
N LYS A 264 -16.37 3.23 -19.89
CA LYS A 264 -17.66 2.97 -20.54
C LYS A 264 -18.47 4.25 -20.72
N GLU A 265 -18.62 5.04 -19.66
CA GLU A 265 -19.44 6.25 -19.69
C GLU A 265 -18.81 7.36 -20.53
N LEU A 266 -17.49 7.57 -20.41
CA LEU A 266 -16.72 8.45 -21.28
C LEU A 266 -16.92 8.10 -22.76
N PHE A 267 -16.80 6.81 -23.09
CA PHE A 267 -16.92 6.32 -24.46
C PHE A 267 -18.29 6.61 -25.06
N LYS A 268 -19.37 6.38 -24.29
CA LYS A 268 -20.75 6.69 -24.71
C LYS A 268 -20.93 8.20 -24.92
N ARG A 269 -20.56 9.01 -23.92
CA ARG A 269 -20.79 10.46 -23.92
C ARG A 269 -20.13 11.15 -25.11
N VAL A 270 -18.86 10.84 -25.39
CA VAL A 270 -18.14 11.45 -26.52
C VAL A 270 -18.71 10.99 -27.87
N LEU A 271 -19.09 9.71 -28.02
CA LEU A 271 -19.63 9.21 -29.29
C LEU A 271 -21.09 9.61 -29.58
N ASP A 272 -21.80 10.11 -28.56
CA ASP A 272 -23.13 10.71 -28.70
C ASP A 272 -23.07 12.21 -29.07
N GLU A 273 -21.89 12.85 -29.02
CA GLU A 273 -21.72 14.21 -29.55
C GLU A 273 -21.94 14.22 -31.07
N GLU A 274 -22.59 15.28 -31.57
CA GLU A 274 -22.93 15.43 -32.99
C GLU A 274 -21.71 15.28 -33.91
N GLU A 275 -20.54 15.79 -33.47
CA GLU A 275 -19.28 15.72 -34.22
C GLU A 275 -18.81 14.27 -34.47
N PHE A 276 -19.08 13.36 -33.53
CA PHE A 276 -18.56 11.99 -33.52
C PHE A 276 -19.65 10.93 -33.71
N PHE A 277 -20.90 11.34 -33.93
CA PHE A 277 -22.05 10.43 -34.08
C PHE A 277 -21.90 9.44 -35.25
N ASP A 278 -21.23 9.84 -36.32
CA ASP A 278 -20.88 9.05 -37.50
C ASP A 278 -19.49 8.37 -37.40
N TYR A 279 -18.78 8.53 -36.27
CA TYR A 279 -17.45 7.96 -36.06
C TYR A 279 -17.52 6.60 -35.37
N SER A 280 -16.68 5.66 -35.81
CA SER A 280 -16.51 4.35 -35.20
C SER A 280 -15.23 4.31 -34.37
N ALA A 281 -15.37 4.01 -33.08
CA ALA A 281 -14.27 3.85 -32.14
C ALA A 281 -14.39 2.52 -31.39
N GLY A 282 -13.33 2.14 -30.67
CA GLY A 282 -13.27 0.87 -29.95
C GLY A 282 -13.08 0.99 -28.45
N ILE A 283 -13.55 -0.01 -27.72
CA ILE A 283 -13.34 -0.18 -26.28
C ILE A 283 -12.98 -1.65 -25.98
N VAL A 284 -12.10 -1.88 -25.02
CA VAL A 284 -11.79 -3.24 -24.52
C VAL A 284 -12.83 -3.68 -23.49
N LEU A 285 -13.18 -4.96 -23.46
CA LEU A 285 -13.81 -5.60 -22.30
C LEU A 285 -13.03 -6.86 -21.90
N GLN A 286 -12.86 -7.05 -20.60
CA GLN A 286 -12.03 -8.12 -20.04
C GLN A 286 -12.91 -9.24 -19.46
N ALA A 287 -12.97 -10.39 -20.13
CA ALA A 287 -13.87 -11.49 -19.80
C ALA A 287 -13.59 -12.18 -18.45
N TYR A 288 -12.45 -11.88 -17.80
CA TYR A 288 -12.17 -12.37 -16.46
C TYR A 288 -13.00 -11.66 -15.37
N ILE A 289 -13.67 -10.56 -15.69
CA ILE A 289 -14.56 -9.81 -14.80
C ILE A 289 -15.99 -10.29 -15.10
N PRO A 290 -16.76 -10.75 -14.11
CA PRO A 290 -18.10 -11.25 -14.36
C PRO A 290 -19.05 -10.22 -15.00
N ASP A 291 -19.04 -9.01 -14.46
CA ASP A 291 -19.87 -7.88 -14.86
C ASP A 291 -19.42 -7.21 -16.17
N SER A 292 -18.32 -7.66 -16.77
CA SER A 292 -17.98 -7.24 -18.14
C SER A 292 -19.03 -7.70 -19.15
N TYR A 293 -19.74 -8.79 -18.87
CA TYR A 293 -20.83 -9.27 -19.72
C TYR A 293 -22.03 -8.33 -19.66
N SER A 294 -22.45 -7.90 -18.47
CA SER A 294 -23.51 -6.90 -18.31
C SER A 294 -23.13 -5.55 -18.93
N VAL A 295 -21.86 -5.13 -18.81
CA VAL A 295 -21.35 -3.93 -19.50
C VAL A 295 -21.39 -4.09 -21.02
N MET A 296 -21.09 -5.28 -21.55
CA MET A 296 -21.22 -5.56 -22.99
C MET A 296 -22.67 -5.41 -23.45
N GLN A 297 -23.63 -5.94 -22.68
CA GLN A 297 -25.06 -5.83 -22.99
C GLN A 297 -25.51 -4.36 -23.04
N GLU A 298 -25.13 -3.56 -22.03
CA GLU A 298 -25.47 -2.12 -21.98
C GLU A 298 -24.88 -1.36 -23.18
N LEU A 299 -23.62 -1.60 -23.52
CA LEU A 299 -22.96 -0.97 -24.68
C LEU A 299 -23.62 -1.39 -25.99
N THR A 300 -24.00 -2.66 -26.14
CA THR A 300 -24.70 -3.15 -27.34
C THR A 300 -26.08 -2.52 -27.48
N GLU A 301 -26.88 -2.46 -26.41
CA GLU A 301 -28.19 -1.81 -26.43
C GLU A 301 -28.11 -0.32 -26.77
N TRP A 302 -27.12 0.38 -26.20
CA TRP A 302 -26.85 1.78 -26.54
C TRP A 302 -26.42 1.91 -28.02
N ALA A 303 -25.51 1.06 -28.50
CA ALA A 303 -25.03 1.10 -29.87
C ALA A 303 -26.15 0.79 -30.88
N ILE A 304 -27.06 -0.14 -30.59
CA ILE A 304 -28.23 -0.42 -31.44
C ILE A 304 -29.11 0.83 -31.58
N LYS A 305 -29.36 1.54 -30.47
CA LYS A 305 -30.11 2.81 -30.51
C LYS A 305 -29.37 3.88 -31.32
N ARG A 306 -28.05 3.97 -31.17
CA ARG A 306 -27.18 4.87 -31.96
C ARG A 306 -27.26 4.56 -33.46
N ARG A 307 -27.14 3.29 -33.85
CA ARG A 307 -27.29 2.81 -35.23
C ARG A 307 -28.66 3.13 -35.82
N GLY A 308 -29.72 2.87 -35.05
CA GLY A 308 -31.10 3.15 -35.48
C GLY A 308 -31.37 4.64 -35.75
N LYS A 309 -30.58 5.54 -35.18
CA LYS A 309 -30.60 6.98 -35.42
C LYS A 309 -29.61 7.45 -36.51
N GLY A 310 -28.95 6.52 -37.21
CA GLY A 310 -28.00 6.83 -38.29
C GLY A 310 -26.53 6.93 -37.84
N GLY A 311 -26.21 6.62 -36.59
CA GLY A 311 -24.84 6.65 -36.10
C GLY A 311 -23.99 5.48 -36.60
N ALA A 312 -22.68 5.58 -36.45
CA ALA A 312 -21.75 4.51 -36.80
C ALA A 312 -21.84 3.30 -35.84
N PRO A 313 -21.33 2.12 -36.21
CA PRO A 313 -21.11 1.03 -35.25
C PRO A 313 -19.93 1.34 -34.34
N ILE A 314 -19.90 0.69 -33.19
CA ILE A 314 -18.71 0.68 -32.30
C ILE A 314 -17.96 -0.63 -32.44
N LYS A 315 -16.78 -0.73 -31.82
CA LYS A 315 -16.06 -1.98 -31.68
C LYS A 315 -15.83 -2.35 -30.22
N ILE A 316 -16.08 -3.60 -29.84
CA ILE A 316 -15.64 -4.16 -28.57
C ILE A 316 -14.51 -5.15 -28.83
N ARG A 317 -13.32 -4.88 -28.29
CA ARG A 317 -12.23 -5.86 -28.24
C ARG A 317 -12.39 -6.72 -27.00
N LEU A 318 -12.70 -8.00 -27.20
CA LEU A 318 -12.76 -9.00 -26.13
C LEU A 318 -11.35 -9.51 -25.83
N VAL A 319 -10.91 -9.33 -24.60
CA VAL A 319 -9.71 -9.95 -24.04
C VAL A 319 -10.09 -10.82 -22.86
N LYS A 320 -9.24 -11.78 -22.46
CA LYS A 320 -9.46 -12.50 -21.19
C LYS A 320 -9.19 -11.59 -19.99
N GLY A 321 -8.04 -10.92 -19.98
CA GLY A 321 -7.61 -10.05 -18.89
C GLY A 321 -6.10 -10.17 -18.67
N ALA A 322 -5.47 -9.10 -18.17
CA ALA A 322 -4.01 -9.00 -18.08
C ALA A 322 -3.50 -8.53 -16.70
N ASN A 323 -4.41 -8.21 -15.76
CA ASN A 323 -4.06 -7.56 -14.49
C ASN A 323 -4.35 -8.41 -13.24
N LEU A 324 -4.58 -9.73 -13.39
CA LEU A 324 -5.05 -10.61 -12.31
C LEU A 324 -4.22 -10.51 -11.01
N THR A 325 -2.89 -10.48 -11.12
CA THR A 325 -2.00 -10.39 -9.95
C THR A 325 -2.20 -9.09 -9.18
N MET A 326 -2.39 -7.97 -9.89
CA MET A 326 -2.62 -6.67 -9.25
C MET A 326 -4.05 -6.55 -8.72
N GLU A 327 -5.05 -7.09 -9.40
CA GLU A 327 -6.43 -7.14 -8.88
C GLU A 327 -6.52 -7.98 -7.59
N HIS A 328 -5.75 -9.07 -7.51
CA HIS A 328 -5.64 -9.88 -6.29
C HIS A 328 -4.89 -9.14 -5.18
N PHE A 329 -3.80 -8.44 -5.52
CA PHE A 329 -3.09 -7.57 -4.59
C PHE A 329 -4.02 -6.48 -4.04
N GLU A 330 -4.71 -5.75 -4.90
CA GLU A 330 -5.65 -4.67 -4.55
C GLU A 330 -6.76 -5.18 -3.62
N ALA A 331 -7.35 -6.33 -3.96
CA ALA A 331 -8.35 -6.97 -3.11
C ALA A 331 -7.78 -7.34 -1.72
N SER A 332 -6.57 -7.90 -1.68
CA SER A 332 -5.94 -8.31 -0.41
C SER A 332 -5.56 -7.11 0.48
N ILE A 333 -5.07 -6.01 -0.09
CA ILE A 333 -4.67 -4.84 0.70
C ILE A 333 -5.87 -4.11 1.31
N HIS A 334 -6.99 -4.03 0.60
CA HIS A 334 -8.21 -3.34 1.08
C HIS A 334 -9.21 -4.28 1.79
N ASN A 335 -8.88 -5.56 1.93
CA ASN A 335 -9.79 -6.59 2.41
C ASN A 335 -11.11 -6.61 1.59
N TRP A 336 -11.01 -6.49 0.28
CA TRP A 336 -12.14 -6.57 -0.65
C TRP A 336 -12.22 -7.96 -1.29
N SER A 337 -13.38 -8.25 -1.89
CA SER A 337 -13.48 -9.38 -2.81
C SER A 337 -12.69 -9.08 -4.09
N GLN A 338 -11.93 -10.07 -4.57
CA GLN A 338 -11.30 -9.97 -5.89
C GLN A 338 -12.37 -9.80 -6.98
N THR A 339 -12.12 -8.90 -7.92
CA THR A 339 -13.01 -8.58 -9.04
C THR A 339 -13.02 -9.69 -10.09
N PRO A 340 -11.88 -10.33 -10.46
CA PRO A 340 -11.92 -11.34 -11.50
C PRO A 340 -12.44 -12.68 -10.96
N TYR A 341 -12.82 -13.59 -11.86
CA TYR A 341 -13.13 -14.97 -11.50
C TYR A 341 -11.95 -15.66 -10.80
N LYS A 342 -12.28 -16.64 -9.96
CA LYS A 342 -11.30 -17.41 -9.20
C LYS A 342 -10.59 -18.44 -10.05
N THR A 343 -11.25 -18.93 -11.09
CA THR A 343 -10.73 -20.00 -11.95
C THR A 343 -10.68 -19.55 -13.41
N LYS A 344 -9.70 -20.07 -14.15
CA LYS A 344 -9.59 -19.81 -15.58
C LYS A 344 -10.77 -20.36 -16.38
N GLN A 345 -11.37 -21.47 -15.95
CA GLN A 345 -12.50 -22.09 -16.63
C GLN A 345 -13.70 -21.14 -16.66
N GLU A 346 -13.95 -20.42 -15.56
CA GLU A 346 -14.97 -19.37 -15.51
C GLU A 346 -14.65 -18.23 -16.50
N VAL A 347 -13.39 -17.78 -16.57
CA VAL A 347 -12.94 -16.77 -17.55
C VAL A 347 -13.19 -17.24 -18.98
N ASP A 348 -12.81 -18.48 -19.29
CA ASP A 348 -12.92 -19.06 -20.62
C ASP A 348 -14.39 -19.34 -21.03
N ALA A 349 -15.26 -19.59 -20.05
CA ALA A 349 -16.70 -19.72 -20.24
C ALA A 349 -17.35 -18.35 -20.48
N ASN A 350 -17.03 -17.33 -19.68
CA ASN A 350 -17.51 -15.97 -19.90
C ASN A 350 -17.02 -15.41 -21.25
N TYR A 351 -15.77 -15.69 -21.65
CA TYR A 351 -15.25 -15.30 -22.95
C TYR A 351 -16.08 -15.90 -24.11
N LYS A 352 -16.50 -17.17 -24.00
CA LYS A 352 -17.40 -17.81 -24.98
C LYS A 352 -18.81 -17.21 -24.95
N ARG A 353 -19.34 -16.92 -23.75
CA ARG A 353 -20.63 -16.25 -23.58
C ARG A 353 -20.66 -14.91 -24.31
N MET A 354 -19.61 -14.11 -24.14
CA MET A 354 -19.45 -12.82 -24.82
C MET A 354 -19.32 -12.98 -26.35
N ILE A 355 -18.64 -14.03 -26.83
CA ILE A 355 -18.58 -14.35 -28.27
C ILE A 355 -19.96 -14.66 -28.83
N LEU A 356 -20.71 -15.57 -28.19
CA LEU A 356 -22.05 -15.95 -28.63
C LEU A 356 -22.98 -14.74 -28.67
N TYR A 357 -22.92 -13.89 -27.65
CA TYR A 357 -23.72 -12.67 -27.59
C TYR A 357 -23.34 -11.68 -28.70
N GLY A 358 -22.05 -11.40 -28.91
CA GLY A 358 -21.60 -10.44 -29.92
C GLY A 358 -21.77 -10.89 -31.37
N CYS A 359 -21.79 -12.20 -31.63
CA CYS A 359 -21.96 -12.76 -32.98
C CYS A 359 -23.41 -12.86 -33.44
N LYS A 360 -24.40 -12.45 -32.63
CA LYS A 360 -25.79 -12.38 -33.11
C LYS A 360 -25.92 -11.30 -34.19
N PRO A 361 -26.62 -11.54 -35.31
CA PRO A 361 -26.69 -10.59 -36.43
C PRO A 361 -27.11 -9.16 -36.02
N GLU A 362 -28.14 -9.05 -35.18
CA GLU A 362 -28.67 -7.79 -34.67
C GLU A 362 -27.68 -7.03 -33.78
N HIS A 363 -26.79 -7.75 -33.08
CA HIS A 363 -25.76 -7.13 -32.25
C HIS A 363 -24.54 -6.75 -33.09
N ALA A 364 -24.14 -7.62 -34.01
CA ALA A 364 -22.97 -7.43 -34.86
C ALA A 364 -23.08 -6.21 -35.79
N ASP A 365 -24.30 -5.87 -36.27
CA ASP A 365 -24.51 -4.64 -37.05
C ASP A 365 -24.18 -3.37 -36.25
N ALA A 366 -24.39 -3.39 -34.94
CA ALA A 366 -24.13 -2.24 -34.06
C ALA A 366 -22.76 -2.29 -33.38
N VAL A 367 -22.26 -3.49 -33.11
CA VAL A 367 -21.05 -3.72 -32.34
C VAL A 367 -20.18 -4.74 -33.03
N HIS A 368 -19.13 -4.24 -33.68
CA HIS A 368 -18.09 -5.10 -34.23
C HIS A 368 -17.27 -5.72 -33.09
N ILE A 369 -16.87 -6.99 -33.22
CA ILE A 369 -16.12 -7.69 -32.17
C ILE A 369 -14.68 -7.94 -32.60
N GLY A 370 -13.73 -7.56 -31.74
CA GLY A 370 -12.32 -7.96 -31.84
C GLY A 370 -12.05 -9.16 -30.94
N ILE A 371 -11.83 -10.34 -31.52
CA ILE A 371 -11.46 -11.57 -30.79
C ILE A 371 -9.95 -11.56 -30.53
N ALA A 372 -9.54 -11.08 -29.36
CA ALA A 372 -8.13 -10.97 -29.00
C ALA A 372 -7.66 -12.18 -28.19
N SER A 373 -7.16 -13.22 -28.86
CA SER A 373 -6.74 -14.46 -28.22
C SER A 373 -5.63 -15.19 -28.99
N HIS A 374 -4.76 -15.87 -28.25
CA HIS A 374 -3.83 -16.87 -28.79
C HIS A 374 -4.32 -18.31 -28.62
N ASN A 375 -5.45 -18.52 -27.92
CA ASN A 375 -6.02 -19.84 -27.74
C ASN A 375 -6.75 -20.27 -29.01
N LEU A 376 -6.19 -21.26 -29.71
CA LEU A 376 -6.73 -21.75 -30.98
C LEU A 376 -8.15 -22.32 -30.84
N PHE A 377 -8.51 -22.86 -29.68
CA PHE A 377 -9.87 -23.33 -29.44
C PHE A 377 -10.88 -22.18 -29.43
N ASP A 378 -10.55 -21.07 -28.77
CA ASP A 378 -11.43 -19.89 -28.73
C ASP A 378 -11.49 -19.20 -30.11
N ILE A 379 -10.38 -19.19 -30.87
CA ILE A 379 -10.35 -18.69 -32.25
C ILE A 379 -11.22 -19.55 -33.17
N ALA A 380 -11.09 -20.87 -33.10
CA ALA A 380 -11.90 -21.80 -33.88
C ALA A 380 -13.39 -21.70 -33.52
N TYR A 381 -13.71 -21.60 -32.23
CA TYR A 381 -15.07 -21.38 -31.74
C TYR A 381 -15.66 -20.10 -32.33
N ALA A 382 -14.95 -18.97 -32.26
CA ALA A 382 -15.42 -17.70 -32.83
C ALA A 382 -15.51 -17.72 -34.37
N MET A 383 -14.60 -18.42 -35.07
CA MET A 383 -14.67 -18.60 -36.53
C MET A 383 -15.95 -19.32 -36.95
N LEU A 384 -16.32 -20.38 -36.22
CA LEU A 384 -17.57 -21.09 -36.46
C LEU A 384 -18.77 -20.20 -36.13
N THR A 385 -18.81 -19.61 -34.93
CA THR A 385 -19.94 -18.78 -34.50
C THR A 385 -20.23 -17.62 -35.47
N ARG A 386 -19.21 -16.94 -35.99
CA ARG A 386 -19.43 -15.83 -36.95
C ARG A 386 -19.98 -16.32 -38.31
N LEU A 387 -19.58 -17.50 -38.76
CA LEU A 387 -20.05 -18.11 -40.02
C LEU A 387 -21.47 -18.65 -39.91
N GLU A 388 -21.81 -19.22 -38.75
CA GLU A 388 -23.16 -19.70 -38.45
C GLU A 388 -24.18 -18.55 -38.53
N ASN A 389 -23.77 -17.35 -38.15
CA ASN A 389 -24.61 -16.14 -38.06
C ASN A 389 -24.43 -15.15 -39.22
N ASN A 390 -23.57 -15.44 -40.21
CA ASN A 390 -23.28 -14.55 -41.35
C ASN A 390 -22.78 -13.14 -40.96
N VAL A 391 -21.89 -13.08 -39.97
CA VAL A 391 -21.32 -11.83 -39.42
C VAL A 391 -19.80 -11.78 -39.58
N GLU A 392 -19.25 -12.40 -40.63
CA GLU A 392 -17.80 -12.50 -40.80
C GLU A 392 -17.09 -11.15 -40.96
N LYS A 393 -17.79 -10.10 -41.41
CA LYS A 393 -17.21 -8.77 -41.66
C LYS A 393 -17.11 -7.94 -40.37
N GLU A 394 -18.01 -8.19 -39.44
CA GLU A 394 -18.16 -7.49 -38.17
C GLU A 394 -17.24 -8.09 -37.09
N ILE A 395 -16.77 -9.33 -37.28
CA ILE A 395 -15.90 -10.05 -36.36
C ILE A 395 -14.46 -10.12 -36.88
N THR A 396 -13.55 -9.46 -36.18
CA THR A 396 -12.11 -9.38 -36.49
C THR A 396 -11.28 -10.17 -35.48
N PHE A 397 -10.21 -10.83 -35.94
CA PHE A 397 -9.29 -11.54 -35.05
C PHE A 397 -8.08 -10.68 -34.72
N GLU A 398 -7.67 -10.70 -33.44
CA GLU A 398 -6.55 -9.92 -32.94
C GLU A 398 -5.55 -10.79 -32.19
N MET A 399 -4.25 -10.55 -32.42
CA MET A 399 -3.16 -11.31 -31.79
C MET A 399 -2.00 -10.39 -31.41
N LEU A 400 -1.14 -10.83 -30.49
CA LEU A 400 0.08 -10.09 -30.14
C LEU A 400 1.16 -10.26 -31.22
N GLU A 401 1.84 -9.15 -31.53
CA GLU A 401 3.00 -9.18 -32.41
C GLU A 401 4.16 -10.00 -31.81
N GLY A 402 4.81 -10.79 -32.65
CA GLY A 402 6.07 -11.46 -32.31
C GLY A 402 5.99 -12.68 -31.38
N MET A 403 4.79 -13.09 -30.95
CA MET A 403 4.60 -14.24 -30.04
C MET A 403 4.42 -15.57 -30.78
N ALA A 404 3.37 -15.70 -31.58
CA ALA A 404 2.98 -16.95 -32.25
C ALA A 404 2.75 -16.73 -33.76
N ASP A 405 3.75 -16.16 -34.43
CA ASP A 405 3.66 -15.71 -35.82
C ASP A 405 3.24 -16.82 -36.81
N HIS A 406 3.65 -18.06 -36.54
CA HIS A 406 3.26 -19.25 -37.32
C HIS A 406 1.77 -19.59 -37.20
N MET A 407 1.19 -19.50 -36.00
CA MET A 407 -0.25 -19.70 -35.81
C MET A 407 -1.05 -18.56 -36.45
N ARG A 408 -0.58 -17.33 -36.27
CA ARG A 408 -1.16 -16.11 -36.85
C ARG A 408 -1.29 -16.21 -38.37
N ARG A 409 -0.26 -16.72 -39.08
CA ARG A 409 -0.32 -16.91 -40.54
C ARG A 409 -1.43 -17.86 -40.97
N VAL A 410 -1.68 -18.93 -40.22
CA VAL A 410 -2.77 -19.89 -40.50
C VAL A 410 -4.12 -19.25 -40.22
N VAL A 411 -4.27 -18.60 -39.07
CA VAL A 411 -5.49 -17.88 -38.69
C VAL A 411 -5.83 -16.84 -39.75
N GLN A 412 -4.88 -15.98 -40.13
CA GLN A 412 -5.05 -14.98 -41.20
C GLN A 412 -5.52 -15.59 -42.51
N LYS A 413 -4.95 -16.74 -42.92
CA LYS A 413 -5.32 -17.41 -44.18
C LYS A 413 -6.76 -17.94 -44.16
N LEU A 414 -7.29 -18.28 -42.98
CA LEU A 414 -8.66 -18.78 -42.79
C LEU A 414 -9.66 -17.64 -42.50
N SER A 415 -9.25 -16.61 -41.77
CA SER A 415 -10.12 -15.49 -41.38
C SER A 415 -10.18 -14.36 -42.40
N GLY A 416 -9.17 -14.24 -43.27
CA GLY A 416 -8.99 -13.15 -44.23
C GLY A 416 -8.18 -12.00 -43.62
N GLU A 417 -8.76 -11.28 -42.66
CA GLU A 417 -8.09 -10.18 -41.95
C GLU A 417 -7.55 -10.60 -40.58
N ILE A 418 -6.48 -9.92 -40.15
CA ILE A 418 -5.94 -10.01 -38.79
C ILE A 418 -5.35 -8.66 -38.36
N LEU A 419 -5.57 -8.30 -37.09
CA LEU A 419 -5.02 -7.10 -36.46
C LEU A 419 -3.97 -7.49 -35.41
N LEU A 420 -2.76 -6.94 -35.51
CA LEU A 420 -1.69 -7.21 -34.54
C LEU A 420 -1.52 -6.06 -33.56
N TYR A 421 -1.55 -6.41 -32.27
CA TYR A 421 -1.20 -5.49 -31.20
C TYR A 421 0.31 -5.33 -31.12
N CYS A 422 0.79 -4.13 -31.40
CA CYS A 422 2.20 -3.79 -31.54
C CYS A 422 2.62 -2.80 -30.45
N PRO A 423 3.18 -3.29 -29.32
CA PRO A 423 3.75 -2.41 -28.31
C PRO A 423 5.08 -1.83 -28.82
N ILE A 424 5.23 -0.51 -28.72
CA ILE A 424 6.41 0.21 -29.18
C ILE A 424 7.05 0.99 -28.03
N ALA A 425 8.39 1.02 -28.00
CA ALA A 425 9.15 1.82 -27.04
C ALA A 425 10.37 2.45 -27.71
N THR A 426 10.63 3.72 -27.41
CA THR A 426 11.84 4.40 -27.87
C THR A 426 13.08 3.91 -27.13
N LYS A 427 14.29 4.27 -27.58
CA LYS A 427 15.51 3.95 -26.83
C LYS A 427 15.55 4.59 -25.45
N ARG A 428 14.88 5.74 -25.29
CA ARG A 428 14.76 6.50 -24.04
C ARG A 428 13.87 5.75 -23.05
N ASP A 429 12.74 5.26 -23.53
CA ASP A 429 11.68 4.71 -22.67
C ASP A 429 11.76 3.18 -22.53
N PHE A 430 12.78 2.56 -23.12
CA PHE A 430 13.00 1.11 -23.03
C PHE A 430 13.08 0.60 -21.59
N GLN A 431 13.66 1.39 -20.66
CA GLN A 431 13.71 1.01 -19.24
C GLN A 431 12.30 0.90 -18.63
N SER A 432 11.40 1.84 -18.93
CA SER A 432 10.00 1.78 -18.48
C SER A 432 9.22 0.65 -19.16
N ALA A 433 9.63 0.25 -20.36
CA ALA A 433 9.01 -0.86 -21.09
C ALA A 433 9.40 -2.26 -20.57
N ILE A 434 10.39 -2.37 -19.68
CA ILE A 434 10.81 -3.63 -19.05
C ILE A 434 9.67 -4.26 -18.24
N ALA A 435 8.93 -3.45 -17.48
CA ALA A 435 7.80 -3.93 -16.69
C ALA A 435 6.73 -4.62 -17.57
N TYR A 436 6.48 -4.07 -18.76
CA TYR A 436 5.59 -4.69 -19.75
C TYR A 436 6.14 -6.04 -20.23
N LEU A 437 7.44 -6.17 -20.50
CA LEU A 437 8.05 -7.44 -20.89
C LEU A 437 7.87 -8.51 -19.83
N ILE A 438 8.07 -8.17 -18.56
CA ILE A 438 7.95 -9.10 -17.43
C ILE A 438 6.50 -9.55 -17.30
N ARG A 439 5.55 -8.61 -17.32
CA ARG A 439 4.12 -8.92 -17.25
C ARG A 439 3.71 -9.85 -18.39
N ARG A 440 4.15 -9.57 -19.63
CA ARG A 440 3.87 -10.43 -20.78
C ARG A 440 4.56 -11.78 -20.70
N LEU A 441 5.79 -11.84 -20.15
CA LEU A 441 6.45 -13.10 -19.91
C LEU A 441 5.65 -13.93 -18.90
N ASP A 442 5.22 -13.33 -17.80
CA ASP A 442 4.52 -14.06 -16.74
C ASP A 442 3.11 -14.48 -17.16
N GLU A 443 2.33 -13.57 -17.75
CA GLU A 443 1.02 -13.84 -18.35
C GLU A 443 1.09 -15.07 -19.27
N ASN A 444 2.04 -15.07 -20.22
CA ASN A 444 2.15 -16.13 -21.23
C ASN A 444 2.83 -17.42 -20.75
N THR A 445 3.42 -17.42 -19.56
CA THR A 445 4.10 -18.58 -18.96
C THR A 445 3.40 -19.11 -17.70
N GLY A 446 2.30 -18.50 -17.27
CA GLY A 446 1.48 -18.98 -16.17
C GLY A 446 1.04 -20.44 -16.37
N PRO A 447 0.91 -21.24 -15.29
CA PRO A 447 0.60 -22.68 -15.37
C PRO A 447 -0.66 -23.00 -16.16
N GLU A 448 -1.65 -22.11 -16.14
CA GLU A 448 -2.91 -22.31 -16.83
C GLU A 448 -2.97 -21.59 -18.19
N ASN A 449 -1.91 -20.91 -18.66
CA ASN A 449 -1.96 -20.22 -19.96
C ASN A 449 -1.81 -21.21 -21.14
N PHE A 450 -2.66 -21.08 -22.17
CA PHE A 450 -2.58 -21.85 -23.41
C PHE A 450 -1.21 -21.76 -24.10
N LEU A 451 -0.58 -20.57 -24.12
CA LEU A 451 0.72 -20.40 -24.77
C LEU A 451 1.83 -21.23 -24.12
N ARG A 452 1.78 -21.46 -22.81
CA ARG A 452 2.67 -22.39 -22.11
C ARG A 452 2.51 -23.82 -22.63
N HIS A 453 1.28 -24.26 -22.85
CA HIS A 453 0.95 -25.62 -23.30
C HIS A 453 1.09 -25.79 -24.81
N SER A 454 1.04 -24.71 -25.58
CA SER A 454 1.23 -24.71 -27.03
C SER A 454 2.60 -25.26 -27.46
N PHE A 455 3.57 -25.27 -26.56
CA PHE A 455 4.92 -25.79 -26.79
C PHE A 455 4.92 -27.32 -26.90
N GLY A 456 4.87 -27.83 -28.14
CA GLY A 456 4.85 -29.27 -28.42
C GLY A 456 3.44 -29.89 -28.42
N LEU A 457 2.39 -29.06 -28.29
CA LEU A 457 1.00 -29.47 -28.39
C LEU A 457 0.74 -30.11 -29.78
N LYS A 458 0.21 -31.32 -29.79
CA LYS A 458 -0.16 -32.03 -31.02
C LYS A 458 -1.48 -32.76 -30.83
N PRO A 459 -2.40 -32.70 -31.81
CA PRO A 459 -3.63 -33.49 -31.74
C PRO A 459 -3.33 -34.97 -31.50
N GLY A 460 -4.09 -35.60 -30.60
CA GLY A 460 -3.92 -37.01 -30.21
C GLY A 460 -2.88 -37.27 -29.10
N THR A 461 -2.28 -36.23 -28.52
CA THR A 461 -1.41 -36.36 -27.33
C THR A 461 -2.18 -36.11 -26.03
N GLU A 462 -1.64 -36.55 -24.90
CA GLU A 462 -2.23 -36.30 -23.56
C GLU A 462 -2.43 -34.80 -23.28
N ALA A 463 -1.40 -33.98 -23.55
CA ALA A 463 -1.48 -32.53 -23.40
C ALA A 463 -2.58 -31.88 -24.28
N TRP A 464 -2.88 -32.45 -25.45
CA TRP A 464 -4.02 -32.01 -26.26
C TRP A 464 -5.35 -32.38 -25.61
N SER A 465 -5.48 -33.62 -25.14
CA SER A 465 -6.67 -34.09 -24.43
C SER A 465 -6.97 -33.26 -23.18
N GLU A 466 -5.94 -32.85 -22.43
CA GLU A 466 -6.09 -31.94 -21.28
C GLU A 466 -6.65 -30.58 -21.69
N GLN A 467 -6.09 -29.94 -22.73
CA GLN A 467 -6.58 -28.65 -23.21
C GLN A 467 -8.00 -28.76 -23.80
N VAL A 468 -8.30 -29.85 -24.50
CA VAL A 468 -9.66 -30.16 -24.97
C VAL A 468 -10.61 -30.26 -23.78
N ASN A 469 -10.26 -30.98 -22.72
CA ASN A 469 -11.10 -31.11 -21.54
C ASN A 469 -11.38 -29.74 -20.88
N LEU A 470 -10.35 -28.89 -20.74
CA LEU A 470 -10.52 -27.53 -20.21
C LEU A 470 -11.45 -26.68 -21.08
N PHE A 471 -11.30 -26.77 -22.41
CA PHE A 471 -12.17 -26.08 -23.36
C PHE A 471 -13.62 -26.60 -23.29
N SER A 472 -13.82 -27.92 -23.25
CA SER A 472 -15.13 -28.57 -23.12
C SER A 472 -15.85 -28.18 -21.83
N ILE A 473 -15.14 -28.12 -20.70
CA ILE A 473 -15.68 -27.62 -19.43
C ILE A 473 -16.17 -26.18 -19.58
N ALA A 474 -15.34 -25.31 -20.16
CA ALA A 474 -15.71 -23.91 -20.40
C ALA A 474 -16.93 -23.78 -21.33
N CYS A 475 -17.03 -24.59 -22.38
CA CYS A 475 -18.21 -24.61 -23.26
C CYS A 475 -19.50 -24.96 -22.50
N LYS A 476 -19.46 -25.97 -21.62
CA LYS A 476 -20.62 -26.40 -20.81
C LYS A 476 -21.02 -25.39 -19.74
N GLN A 477 -20.07 -24.58 -19.26
CA GLN A 477 -20.32 -23.58 -18.21
C GLN A 477 -20.75 -22.22 -18.75
N THR A 478 -20.82 -22.02 -20.07
CA THR A 478 -21.12 -20.73 -20.72
C THR A 478 -22.35 -20.04 -20.15
N ASP A 479 -23.44 -20.79 -19.92
CA ASP A 479 -24.70 -20.24 -19.39
C ASP A 479 -24.79 -20.26 -17.85
N ALA A 480 -23.83 -20.92 -17.18
CA ALA A 480 -23.83 -21.13 -15.73
C ALA A 480 -22.90 -20.16 -14.97
N VAL A 481 -21.94 -19.53 -15.65
CA VAL A 481 -21.04 -18.56 -15.00
C VAL A 481 -21.79 -17.31 -14.56
N SER A 482 -21.51 -16.84 -13.34
CA SER A 482 -22.12 -15.62 -12.81
C SER A 482 -21.81 -14.41 -13.70
N GLU A 483 -22.76 -13.49 -13.86
CA GLU A 483 -22.54 -12.14 -14.41
C GLU A 483 -22.57 -11.06 -13.32
N ILE A 484 -22.85 -11.45 -12.07
CA ILE A 484 -22.94 -10.55 -10.92
C ILE A 484 -21.54 -10.05 -10.55
N PRO A 485 -21.36 -8.72 -10.34
CA PRO A 485 -20.11 -8.17 -9.82
C PRO A 485 -19.67 -8.88 -8.54
N ARG A 486 -18.37 -9.18 -8.40
CA ARG A 486 -17.85 -9.81 -7.18
C ARG A 486 -17.68 -8.84 -6.03
N ARG A 487 -17.52 -7.54 -6.33
CA ARG A 487 -17.51 -6.47 -5.35
C ARG A 487 -18.92 -5.90 -5.26
N THR A 488 -19.54 -6.01 -4.09
CA THR A 488 -20.95 -5.67 -3.86
C THR A 488 -21.15 -4.72 -2.69
N GLN A 489 -20.08 -4.11 -2.18
CA GLN A 489 -20.17 -3.21 -1.04
C GLN A 489 -21.09 -2.03 -1.37
N SER A 490 -21.98 -1.71 -0.43
CA SER A 490 -22.86 -0.56 -0.51
C SER A 490 -22.87 0.10 0.86
N ARG A 491 -22.47 1.37 0.94
CA ARG A 491 -22.56 2.15 2.18
C ARG A 491 -23.97 2.62 2.50
N PHE A 492 -24.95 2.33 1.63
CA PHE A 492 -26.38 2.47 1.94
C PHE A 492 -26.95 1.28 2.71
N ASP A 493 -26.27 0.13 2.69
CA ASP A 493 -26.74 -1.06 3.37
C ASP A 493 -26.33 -1.00 4.86
N PRO A 494 -27.14 -1.57 5.77
CA PRO A 494 -26.77 -1.67 7.18
C PRO A 494 -25.41 -2.38 7.34
N PRO A 495 -24.52 -1.87 8.21
CA PRO A 495 -23.20 -2.47 8.40
C PRO A 495 -23.29 -3.84 9.09
N ILE A 496 -22.35 -4.73 8.76
CA ILE A 496 -22.21 -6.03 9.42
C ILE A 496 -21.51 -5.82 10.77
N GLN A 497 -22.11 -6.33 11.84
CA GLN A 497 -21.51 -6.35 13.17
C GLN A 497 -20.72 -7.66 13.36
N LEU A 498 -19.44 -7.54 13.72
CA LEU A 498 -18.61 -8.68 14.10
C LEU A 498 -18.97 -9.14 15.51
N LYS A 499 -18.98 -10.45 15.73
CA LYS A 499 -19.15 -10.99 17.07
C LYS A 499 -17.84 -10.91 17.84
N VAL A 500 -17.93 -10.73 19.16
CA VAL A 500 -16.78 -10.60 20.05
C VAL A 500 -15.86 -11.83 20.01
N GLU A 501 -16.40 -13.02 19.76
CA GLU A 501 -15.65 -14.27 19.66
C GLU A 501 -15.02 -14.54 18.30
N GLU A 502 -15.45 -13.82 17.26
CA GLU A 502 -14.86 -13.99 15.93
C GLU A 502 -13.42 -13.45 15.93
N PRO A 503 -12.49 -14.07 15.19
CA PRO A 503 -11.13 -13.54 15.07
C PRO A 503 -11.11 -12.10 14.56
N PHE A 504 -10.04 -11.37 14.88
CA PHE A 504 -9.86 -10.02 14.35
C PHE A 504 -9.79 -10.08 12.82
N SER A 505 -10.59 -9.23 12.18
CA SER A 505 -10.55 -8.96 10.75
C SER A 505 -10.54 -7.46 10.57
N LEU A 506 -9.73 -7.00 9.63
CA LEU A 506 -9.61 -5.59 9.33
C LEU A 506 -10.90 -5.07 8.69
N GLU A 507 -11.26 -3.85 9.08
CA GLU A 507 -12.34 -3.11 8.47
C GLU A 507 -11.98 -2.77 7.02
N SER A 508 -12.87 -3.11 6.10
CA SER A 508 -12.69 -2.78 4.69
C SER A 508 -13.04 -1.32 4.43
N ASP A 509 -12.10 -0.63 3.79
CA ASP A 509 -12.32 0.70 3.23
C ASP A 509 -13.47 0.72 2.21
N THR A 510 -13.98 1.91 1.94
CA THR A 510 -15.06 2.15 0.98
C THR A 510 -14.52 2.01 -0.44
N ASP A 511 -15.10 1.08 -1.20
CA ASP A 511 -14.75 0.90 -2.60
C ASP A 511 -15.48 1.94 -3.47
N PHE A 512 -14.79 3.03 -3.78
CA PHE A 512 -15.30 4.09 -4.66
C PHE A 512 -15.30 3.73 -6.15
N SER A 513 -14.85 2.53 -6.55
CA SER A 513 -15.09 2.03 -7.91
C SER A 513 -16.57 1.64 -8.14
N LEU A 514 -17.33 1.46 -7.06
CA LEU A 514 -18.74 1.11 -7.10
C LEU A 514 -19.62 2.39 -7.15
N PRO A 515 -20.48 2.56 -8.18
CA PRO A 515 -21.28 3.78 -8.36
C PRO A 515 -22.16 4.15 -7.16
N GLN A 516 -22.71 3.16 -6.44
CA GLN A 516 -23.52 3.40 -5.25
C GLN A 516 -22.71 4.09 -4.13
N ASN A 517 -21.43 3.75 -3.97
CA ASN A 517 -20.59 4.36 -2.94
C ASN A 517 -20.16 5.78 -3.33
N GLN A 518 -19.98 6.06 -4.63
CA GLN A 518 -19.75 7.42 -5.12
C GLN A 518 -20.96 8.31 -4.83
N LYS A 519 -22.17 7.81 -5.12
CA LYS A 519 -23.42 8.53 -4.82
C LYS A 519 -23.56 8.82 -3.33
N TRP A 520 -23.35 7.80 -2.49
CA TRP A 520 -23.36 7.95 -1.03
C TRP A 520 -22.38 9.04 -0.57
N ALA A 521 -21.13 9.00 -1.04
CA ALA A 521 -20.14 10.00 -0.67
C ALA A 521 -20.56 11.43 -1.06
N MET A 522 -21.19 11.62 -2.22
CA MET A 522 -21.71 12.92 -2.62
C MET A 522 -22.91 13.38 -1.79
N GLU A 523 -23.76 12.47 -1.31
CA GLU A 523 -24.83 12.79 -0.35
C GLU A 523 -24.24 13.28 0.99
N VAL A 524 -23.14 12.68 1.46
CA VAL A 524 -22.40 13.16 2.64
C VAL A 524 -21.87 14.58 2.41
N VAL A 525 -21.19 14.83 1.28
CA VAL A 525 -20.66 16.15 0.92
C VAL A 525 -21.76 17.22 0.92
N ASN A 526 -22.87 16.93 0.27
CA ASN A 526 -24.00 17.88 0.15
C ASN A 526 -24.65 18.14 1.51
N THR A 527 -24.75 17.12 2.36
CA THR A 527 -25.34 17.25 3.70
C THR A 527 -24.47 18.09 4.62
N TRP A 528 -23.14 17.90 4.57
CA TRP A 528 -22.23 18.50 5.54
C TRP A 528 -21.70 19.89 5.16
N ARG A 529 -21.63 20.21 3.85
CA ARG A 529 -21.11 21.50 3.35
C ARG A 529 -21.77 22.69 4.05
N ASP A 530 -23.09 22.70 4.13
CA ASP A 530 -23.87 23.84 4.68
C ASP A 530 -24.47 23.53 6.06
N LYS A 531 -24.10 22.41 6.69
CA LYS A 531 -24.60 22.02 8.00
C LYS A 531 -24.21 23.06 9.05
N LYS A 532 -25.21 23.57 9.78
CA LYS A 532 -25.00 24.45 10.93
C LYS A 532 -24.63 23.62 12.16
N ILE A 533 -23.68 24.12 12.94
CA ILE A 533 -23.17 23.44 14.12
C ILE A 533 -23.61 24.23 15.36
N GLU A 534 -24.13 23.52 16.35
CA GLU A 534 -24.54 24.11 17.63
C GLU A 534 -23.35 24.24 18.59
N ASP A 535 -23.52 25.08 19.61
CA ASP A 535 -22.54 25.24 20.68
C ASP A 535 -22.31 23.93 21.44
N ILE A 536 -21.04 23.58 21.62
CA ILE A 536 -20.63 22.31 22.22
C ILE A 536 -20.44 22.49 23.75
N PRO A 537 -21.12 21.69 24.59
CA PRO A 537 -20.98 21.73 26.03
C PRO A 537 -19.76 20.91 26.51
N LEU A 538 -19.43 21.06 27.80
CA LEU A 538 -18.66 20.05 28.54
C LEU A 538 -19.61 18.93 28.96
N VAL A 539 -19.11 17.71 29.17
CA VAL A 539 -19.88 16.62 29.79
C VAL A 539 -19.11 16.04 30.96
N ILE A 540 -19.60 16.36 32.15
CA ILE A 540 -18.98 16.01 33.43
C ILE A 540 -20.07 15.36 34.29
N ASP A 541 -19.78 14.18 34.84
CA ASP A 541 -20.71 13.42 35.69
C ASP A 541 -22.11 13.25 35.07
N GLY A 542 -22.16 12.99 33.75
CA GLY A 542 -23.41 12.81 33.01
C GLY A 542 -24.19 14.09 32.71
N LYS A 543 -23.71 15.26 33.11
CA LYS A 543 -24.36 16.56 32.89
C LYS A 543 -23.67 17.36 31.80
N GLU A 544 -24.46 17.95 30.92
CA GLU A 544 -23.98 18.94 29.97
C GLU A 544 -23.84 20.30 30.64
N ILE A 545 -22.65 20.89 30.57
CA ILE A 545 -22.32 22.16 31.22
C ILE A 545 -21.96 23.17 30.13
N LYS A 546 -22.73 24.26 30.10
CA LYS A 546 -22.45 25.43 29.26
C LYS A 546 -21.77 26.50 30.10
N ARG A 547 -20.74 27.15 29.53
CA ARG A 547 -19.98 28.22 30.18
C ARG A 547 -20.03 29.50 29.34
N GLU A 548 -19.89 30.65 30.02
CA GLU A 548 -19.79 31.94 29.34
C GLU A 548 -18.45 32.07 28.61
N GLN A 549 -17.37 31.57 29.22
CA GLN A 549 -16.07 31.47 28.55
C GLN A 549 -16.12 30.35 27.52
N LYS A 550 -15.86 30.70 26.27
CA LYS A 550 -15.91 29.79 25.13
C LYS A 550 -14.63 29.84 24.30
N GLY A 551 -14.30 28.71 23.69
CA GLY A 551 -13.39 28.64 22.56
C GLY A 551 -14.16 28.66 21.24
N GLU A 552 -13.45 28.87 20.14
CA GLU A 552 -14.00 28.94 18.80
C GLU A 552 -13.39 27.85 17.91
N GLY A 553 -14.24 27.09 17.23
CA GLY A 553 -13.85 26.21 16.15
C GLY A 553 -13.94 26.93 14.81
N ILE A 554 -12.94 26.74 13.95
CA ILE A 554 -12.83 27.41 12.65
C ILE A 554 -12.75 26.34 11.58
N GLU A 555 -13.53 26.49 10.51
CA GLU A 555 -13.45 25.61 9.34
C GLU A 555 -12.20 25.94 8.50
N PRO A 556 -11.25 25.01 8.29
CA PRO A 556 -10.02 25.30 7.54
C PRO A 556 -10.24 25.71 6.08
N SER A 557 -11.33 25.24 5.47
CA SER A 557 -11.74 25.60 4.11
C SER A 557 -12.35 27.00 4.00
N ASN A 558 -12.87 27.55 5.10
CA ASN A 558 -13.44 28.89 5.20
C ASN A 558 -13.04 29.56 6.52
N PRO A 559 -11.78 30.00 6.68
CA PRO A 559 -11.25 30.39 7.99
C PRO A 559 -11.66 31.80 8.44
N HIS A 560 -12.55 32.47 7.72
CA HIS A 560 -12.97 33.86 8.01
C HIS A 560 -14.16 33.94 8.96
N GLU A 561 -14.82 32.81 9.24
CA GLU A 561 -16.01 32.73 10.09
C GLU A 561 -15.84 31.64 11.16
N THR A 562 -16.39 31.89 12.34
CA THR A 562 -16.48 30.88 13.40
C THR A 562 -17.48 29.81 13.00
N LEU A 563 -17.05 28.55 12.97
CA LEU A 563 -17.91 27.41 12.64
C LEU A 563 -18.84 27.02 13.80
N TYR A 564 -18.28 26.98 15.02
CA TYR A 564 -19.00 26.69 16.27
C TYR A 564 -18.26 27.29 17.45
N GLN A 565 -18.94 27.40 18.60
CA GLN A 565 -18.31 27.72 19.88
C GLN A 565 -18.37 26.50 20.81
N TYR A 566 -17.41 26.39 21.72
CA TYR A 566 -17.40 25.31 22.72
C TYR A 566 -17.07 25.83 24.10
N SER A 567 -17.70 25.25 25.13
CA SER A 567 -17.53 25.69 26.52
C SER A 567 -16.12 25.34 27.03
N LEU A 568 -15.48 26.28 27.73
CA LEU A 568 -14.18 26.07 28.39
C LEU A 568 -14.38 25.80 29.88
N ALA A 569 -13.81 24.70 30.35
CA ALA A 569 -13.85 24.23 31.72
C ALA A 569 -12.99 25.12 32.62
N THR A 570 -13.55 25.44 33.78
CA THR A 570 -12.83 26.03 34.90
C THR A 570 -12.11 24.95 35.70
N TRP A 571 -11.27 25.32 36.67
CA TRP A 571 -10.68 24.33 37.57
C TRP A 571 -11.73 23.60 38.41
N GLU A 572 -12.83 24.27 38.80
CA GLU A 572 -13.93 23.64 39.54
C GLU A 572 -14.59 22.53 38.70
N ASP A 573 -14.78 22.77 37.40
CA ASP A 573 -15.26 21.75 36.46
C ASP A 573 -14.30 20.55 36.37
N ILE A 574 -13.00 20.83 36.27
CA ILE A 574 -11.97 19.78 36.20
C ILE A 574 -11.90 18.98 37.51
N ASP A 575 -11.95 19.64 38.66
CA ASP A 575 -11.96 18.99 39.97
C ASP A 575 -13.19 18.08 40.14
N GLN A 576 -14.36 18.54 39.69
CA GLN A 576 -15.57 17.73 39.64
C GLN A 576 -15.41 16.51 38.72
N ALA A 577 -14.81 16.69 37.54
CA ALA A 577 -14.58 15.60 36.59
C ALA A 577 -13.63 14.54 37.18
N LEU A 578 -12.54 14.96 37.83
CA LEU A 578 -11.60 14.08 38.51
C LEU A 578 -12.27 13.35 39.68
N GLY A 579 -13.11 14.04 40.46
CA GLY A 579 -13.90 13.44 41.53
C GLY A 579 -14.89 12.38 41.02
N SER A 580 -15.62 12.67 39.94
CA SER A 580 -16.57 11.73 39.31
C SER A 580 -15.87 10.50 38.73
N ALA A 581 -14.73 10.70 38.03
CA ALA A 581 -13.91 9.60 37.52
C ALA A 581 -13.45 8.71 38.68
N LYS A 582 -12.90 9.30 39.74
CA LYS A 582 -12.43 8.57 40.92
C LYS A 582 -13.53 7.76 41.60
N ALA A 583 -14.73 8.32 41.73
CA ALA A 583 -15.89 7.62 42.28
C ALA A 583 -16.38 6.47 41.39
N SER A 584 -16.13 6.55 40.08
CA SER A 584 -16.59 5.57 39.08
C SER A 584 -15.60 4.43 38.84
N GLU A 585 -14.32 4.61 39.19
CA GLU A 585 -13.24 3.64 38.96
C GLU A 585 -13.62 2.22 39.41
N SER A 586 -14.07 2.04 40.65
CA SER A 586 -14.37 0.70 41.17
C SER A 586 -15.57 0.05 40.47
N GLY A 587 -16.59 0.84 40.11
CA GLY A 587 -17.76 0.33 39.39
C GLY A 587 -17.40 -0.15 37.99
N TRP A 588 -16.57 0.62 37.28
CA TRP A 588 -16.12 0.27 35.94
C TRP A 588 -15.11 -0.88 35.93
N SER A 589 -14.14 -0.88 36.85
CA SER A 589 -13.11 -1.92 36.95
C SER A 589 -13.72 -3.29 37.26
N ASN A 590 -14.74 -3.34 38.12
CA ASN A 590 -15.40 -4.56 38.55
C ASN A 590 -16.39 -5.12 37.51
N ARG A 591 -16.74 -4.33 36.49
CA ARG A 591 -17.54 -4.82 35.38
C ARG A 591 -16.77 -5.93 34.64
N PRO A 592 -17.35 -7.10 34.35
CA PRO A 592 -16.63 -8.20 33.71
C PRO A 592 -15.96 -7.78 32.39
N THR A 593 -14.74 -8.28 32.14
CA THR A 593 -13.97 -8.00 30.91
C THR A 593 -14.81 -8.22 29.65
N ARG A 594 -15.56 -9.32 29.62
CA ARG A 594 -16.50 -9.67 28.55
C ARG A 594 -17.49 -8.54 28.25
N GLU A 595 -18.16 -8.00 29.27
CA GLU A 595 -19.14 -6.93 29.09
C GLU A 595 -18.49 -5.63 28.62
N ARG A 596 -17.29 -5.30 29.11
CA ARG A 596 -16.54 -4.14 28.60
C ARG A 596 -16.23 -4.32 27.11
N CYS A 597 -15.79 -5.51 26.69
CA CYS A 597 -15.53 -5.82 25.28
C CYS A 597 -16.79 -5.75 24.41
N GLU A 598 -17.95 -6.18 24.92
CA GLU A 598 -19.25 -6.06 24.23
C GLU A 598 -19.65 -4.59 24.02
N LEU A 599 -19.40 -3.72 25.01
CA LEU A 599 -19.60 -2.28 24.83
C LEU A 599 -18.67 -1.70 23.78
N ILE A 600 -17.38 -2.08 23.76
CA ILE A 600 -16.45 -1.65 22.71
C ILE A 600 -16.94 -2.09 21.33
N ALA A 601 -17.42 -3.33 21.19
CA ALA A 601 -18.00 -3.83 19.93
C ALA A 601 -19.27 -3.05 19.50
N ASN A 602 -20.06 -2.55 20.45
CA ASN A 602 -21.19 -1.69 20.14
C ASN A 602 -20.74 -0.30 19.64
N VAL A 603 -19.65 0.24 20.19
CA VAL A 603 -19.06 1.52 19.71
C VAL A 603 -18.57 1.35 18.27
N THR A 604 -17.83 0.28 17.95
CA THR A 604 -17.34 0.05 16.59
C THR A 604 -18.50 -0.18 15.61
N ALA A 605 -19.58 -0.85 16.03
CA ALA A 605 -20.81 -0.95 15.24
C ALA A 605 -21.44 0.43 14.97
N LYS A 606 -21.48 1.32 15.98
CA LYS A 606 -21.96 2.70 15.82
C LYS A 606 -21.08 3.54 14.90
N MET A 607 -19.76 3.38 14.95
CA MET A 607 -18.85 4.04 14.00
C MET A 607 -19.10 3.60 12.56
N ARG A 608 -19.42 2.31 12.33
CA ARG A 608 -19.80 1.82 10.99
C ARG A 608 -21.13 2.42 10.52
N GLU A 609 -22.12 2.50 11.42
CA GLU A 609 -23.44 3.09 11.15
C GLU A 609 -23.33 4.58 10.82
N LYS A 610 -22.45 5.31 11.53
CA LYS A 610 -22.26 6.75 11.44
C LYS A 610 -21.04 7.16 10.62
N ARG A 611 -20.58 6.28 9.71
CA ARG A 611 -19.40 6.52 8.87
C ARG A 611 -19.57 7.78 8.02
N ASP A 612 -20.78 8.07 7.56
CA ASP A 612 -21.15 9.30 6.86
C ASP A 612 -20.96 10.56 7.70
N ASP A 613 -21.48 10.59 8.93
CA ASP A 613 -21.31 11.70 9.86
C ASP A 613 -19.84 11.90 10.25
N LEU A 614 -19.08 10.81 10.42
CA LEU A 614 -17.64 10.85 10.69
C LEU A 614 -16.83 11.42 9.51
N ILE A 615 -17.15 11.06 8.26
CA ILE A 615 -16.53 11.69 7.08
C ILE A 615 -16.84 13.18 7.06
N GLY A 616 -18.13 13.52 7.16
CA GLY A 616 -18.61 14.89 7.06
C GLY A 616 -18.00 15.82 8.09
N VAL A 617 -17.87 15.38 9.35
CA VAL A 617 -17.26 16.18 10.39
C VAL A 617 -15.77 16.39 10.17
N MET A 618 -15.02 15.37 9.77
CA MET A 618 -13.58 15.54 9.51
C MET A 618 -13.30 16.41 8.28
N MET A 619 -14.20 16.42 7.29
CA MET A 619 -14.13 17.37 6.19
C MET A 619 -14.34 18.81 6.66
N LYS A 620 -15.37 19.05 7.48
CA LYS A 620 -15.78 20.39 7.91
C LYS A 620 -14.87 20.98 9.00
N ASP A 621 -14.58 20.18 10.02
CA ASP A 621 -13.78 20.58 11.19
C ASP A 621 -12.27 20.50 10.90
N GLY A 622 -11.83 19.42 10.24
CA GLY A 622 -10.41 19.16 9.98
C GLY A 622 -9.93 19.50 8.57
N GLY A 623 -10.82 19.93 7.66
CA GLY A 623 -10.45 20.22 6.26
C GLY A 623 -9.96 19.00 5.47
N LYS A 624 -10.25 17.77 5.93
CA LYS A 624 -9.76 16.54 5.29
C LYS A 624 -10.46 16.23 3.96
N SER A 625 -9.76 15.52 3.08
CA SER A 625 -10.41 14.93 1.89
C SER A 625 -11.09 13.61 2.25
N ILE A 626 -12.10 13.21 1.47
CA ILE A 626 -12.85 11.97 1.72
C ILE A 626 -11.91 10.77 1.83
N TYR A 627 -10.94 10.64 0.92
CA TYR A 627 -9.97 9.53 0.95
C TYR A 627 -9.14 9.47 2.24
N GLU A 628 -8.79 10.63 2.82
CA GLU A 628 -8.04 10.67 4.09
C GLU A 628 -8.94 10.40 5.30
N THR A 629 -10.21 10.82 5.25
CA THR A 629 -11.19 10.52 6.30
C THR A 629 -11.60 9.05 6.34
N GLU A 630 -11.71 8.42 5.17
CA GLU A 630 -12.23 7.07 5.04
C GLU A 630 -11.29 6.04 5.70
N ALA A 631 -10.00 6.14 5.39
CA ALA A 631 -8.96 5.31 5.99
C ALA A 631 -8.86 5.52 7.52
N GLU A 632 -9.09 6.76 7.99
CA GLU A 632 -9.07 7.07 9.42
C GLU A 632 -10.22 6.41 10.19
N ILE A 633 -11.42 6.34 9.60
CA ILE A 633 -12.56 5.68 10.25
C ILE A 633 -12.31 4.17 10.35
N SER A 634 -11.76 3.56 9.29
CA SER A 634 -11.36 2.15 9.33
C SER A 634 -10.31 1.90 10.42
N GLU A 635 -9.31 2.77 10.55
CA GLU A 635 -8.30 2.69 11.64
C GLU A 635 -8.95 2.81 13.04
N ALA A 636 -9.90 3.72 13.22
CA ALA A 636 -10.63 3.89 14.48
C ALA A 636 -11.39 2.63 14.90
N ILE A 637 -12.11 2.03 13.94
CA ILE A 637 -12.86 0.77 14.13
C ILE A 637 -11.88 -0.36 14.46
N ASP A 638 -10.78 -0.47 13.70
CA ASP A 638 -9.77 -1.50 13.90
C ASP A 638 -9.14 -1.43 15.29
N PHE A 639 -8.88 -0.24 15.85
CA PHE A 639 -8.40 -0.12 17.23
C PHE A 639 -9.36 -0.76 18.24
N GLY A 640 -10.66 -0.47 18.13
CA GLY A 640 -11.67 -1.05 19.02
C GLY A 640 -11.74 -2.58 18.89
N GLU A 641 -11.86 -3.07 17.65
CA GLU A 641 -11.95 -4.50 17.35
C GLU A 641 -10.67 -5.26 17.75
N TYR A 642 -9.49 -4.65 17.59
CA TYR A 642 -8.22 -5.27 17.95
C TYR A 642 -7.99 -5.29 19.46
N TYR A 643 -8.25 -4.17 20.16
CA TYR A 643 -8.00 -4.08 21.59
C TYR A 643 -8.99 -4.88 22.43
N LEU A 644 -10.26 -5.00 22.03
CA LEU A 644 -11.21 -5.88 22.73
C LEU A 644 -10.77 -7.34 22.69
N ARG A 645 -10.23 -7.79 21.56
CA ARG A 645 -9.73 -9.18 21.38
C ARG A 645 -8.41 -9.40 22.11
N SER A 646 -7.51 -8.40 22.07
CA SER A 646 -6.28 -8.41 22.85
C SER A 646 -6.58 -8.52 24.35
N MET A 647 -7.58 -7.80 24.85
CA MET A 647 -7.98 -7.86 26.26
C MET A 647 -8.54 -9.24 26.63
N LEU A 648 -9.34 -9.87 25.76
CA LEU A 648 -9.84 -11.23 25.97
C LEU A 648 -8.70 -12.26 26.01
N GLU A 649 -7.66 -12.09 25.19
CA GLU A 649 -6.45 -12.93 25.24
C GLU A 649 -5.76 -12.80 26.61
N PHE A 650 -5.57 -11.56 27.11
CA PHE A 650 -4.94 -11.33 28.41
C PHE A 650 -5.79 -11.81 29.58
N ASP A 651 -7.11 -11.63 29.56
CA ASP A 651 -8.03 -12.17 30.57
C ASP A 651 -7.99 -13.71 30.63
N GLY A 652 -7.63 -14.36 29.51
CA GLY A 652 -7.36 -15.78 29.42
C GLY A 652 -6.10 -16.26 30.15
N MET A 653 -5.13 -15.37 30.43
CA MET A 653 -3.86 -15.70 31.10
C MET A 653 -4.03 -15.85 32.62
N LYS A 654 -4.51 -17.00 33.08
CA LYS A 654 -4.86 -17.25 34.50
C LYS A 654 -3.70 -17.21 35.49
N GLU A 655 -2.45 -17.21 35.02
CA GLU A 655 -1.26 -17.05 35.87
C GLU A 655 -0.97 -15.60 36.27
N VAL A 656 -1.55 -14.61 35.60
CA VAL A 656 -1.33 -13.18 35.85
C VAL A 656 -2.68 -12.51 36.08
N GLU A 657 -2.76 -11.71 37.15
CA GLU A 657 -3.88 -10.81 37.38
C GLU A 657 -3.57 -9.46 36.74
N PHE A 658 -4.52 -8.95 35.95
CA PHE A 658 -4.48 -7.62 35.36
C PHE A 658 -5.51 -6.73 36.08
N SER A 659 -5.08 -5.55 36.50
CA SER A 659 -5.95 -4.54 37.11
C SER A 659 -5.74 -3.17 36.45
N PRO A 660 -6.77 -2.31 36.37
CA PRO A 660 -6.62 -0.98 35.79
C PRO A 660 -5.70 -0.09 36.62
N MET A 661 -5.18 0.97 36.01
CA MET A 661 -4.41 2.01 36.69
C MET A 661 -5.30 3.00 37.46
N GLY A 662 -6.52 3.25 36.98
CA GLY A 662 -7.47 4.21 37.55
C GLY A 662 -8.04 5.12 36.48
N THR A 663 -7.60 6.38 36.47
CA THR A 663 -8.10 7.42 35.56
C THR A 663 -7.03 7.84 34.56
N LEU A 664 -7.39 7.83 33.27
CA LEU A 664 -6.54 8.22 32.14
C LEU A 664 -6.99 9.54 31.54
N LEU A 665 -6.04 10.41 31.19
CA LEU A 665 -6.29 11.58 30.34
C LEU A 665 -5.86 11.27 28.90
N ILE A 666 -6.79 11.45 27.97
CA ILE A 666 -6.54 11.29 26.54
C ILE A 666 -6.46 12.67 25.90
N ALA A 667 -5.27 13.02 25.39
CA ALA A 667 -4.94 14.29 24.75
C ALA A 667 -4.42 14.03 23.32
N PRO A 668 -5.32 13.81 22.34
CA PRO A 668 -4.96 13.54 20.96
C PRO A 668 -4.64 14.83 20.17
N PRO A 669 -4.12 14.70 18.93
CA PRO A 669 -3.91 15.81 18.02
C PRO A 669 -5.18 16.08 17.19
N TRP A 670 -5.11 17.12 16.36
CA TRP A 670 -6.15 17.48 15.40
C TRP A 670 -6.05 16.78 14.04
N ASN A 671 -4.87 16.25 13.68
CA ASN A 671 -4.63 15.76 12.31
C ASN A 671 -5.19 14.36 12.04
N PHE A 672 -5.49 13.60 13.10
CA PHE A 672 -6.30 12.38 13.07
C PHE A 672 -7.30 12.45 14.24
N PRO A 673 -8.35 13.28 14.09
CA PRO A 673 -9.23 13.64 15.20
C PRO A 673 -10.26 12.57 15.57
N ILE A 674 -10.30 11.45 14.84
CA ILE A 674 -11.17 10.30 15.10
C ILE A 674 -10.34 9.07 15.47
N SER A 675 -9.35 8.65 14.68
CA SER A 675 -8.65 7.38 14.93
C SER A 675 -7.75 7.39 16.16
N ILE A 676 -6.92 8.42 16.32
CA ILE A 676 -6.00 8.55 17.46
C ILE A 676 -6.76 8.69 18.79
N PRO A 677 -7.77 9.58 18.95
CA PRO A 677 -8.57 9.59 20.17
C PRO A 677 -9.29 8.26 20.40
N SER A 678 -9.86 7.63 19.37
CA SER A 678 -10.50 6.33 19.50
C SER A 678 -9.53 5.28 20.06
N GLY A 679 -8.31 5.20 19.52
CA GLY A 679 -7.28 4.30 20.02
C GLY A 679 -6.96 4.51 21.50
N GLY A 680 -6.81 5.75 21.93
CA GLY A 680 -6.57 6.08 23.35
C GLY A 680 -7.76 5.76 24.26
N ILE A 681 -8.96 6.17 23.85
CA ILE A 681 -10.20 5.94 24.61
C ILE A 681 -10.49 4.44 24.71
N PHE A 682 -10.40 3.69 23.61
CA PHE A 682 -10.58 2.23 23.62
C PHE A 682 -9.57 1.54 24.51
N ALA A 683 -8.29 1.91 24.42
CA ALA A 683 -7.24 1.34 25.26
C ALA A 683 -7.50 1.57 26.75
N GLY A 684 -7.97 2.77 27.15
CA GLY A 684 -8.33 3.06 28.54
C GLY A 684 -9.57 2.30 29.01
N LEU A 685 -10.66 2.36 28.24
CA LEU A 685 -11.93 1.76 28.63
C LEU A 685 -11.86 0.23 28.72
N VAL A 686 -11.25 -0.43 27.73
CA VAL A 686 -11.20 -1.90 27.65
C VAL A 686 -10.41 -2.51 28.81
N THR A 687 -9.36 -1.81 29.24
CA THR A 687 -8.50 -2.18 30.38
C THR A 687 -9.11 -1.85 31.74
N GLY A 688 -10.33 -1.27 31.77
CA GLY A 688 -11.09 -1.00 32.99
C GLY A 688 -10.80 0.35 33.63
N ASN A 689 -10.17 1.29 32.90
CA ASN A 689 -9.88 2.63 33.39
C ASN A 689 -11.04 3.61 33.08
N CYS A 690 -11.21 4.63 33.92
CA CYS A 690 -12.00 5.81 33.57
C CYS A 690 -11.18 6.75 32.67
N VAL A 691 -11.86 7.54 31.84
CA VAL A 691 -11.25 8.39 30.82
C VAL A 691 -11.79 9.82 30.91
N LEU A 692 -10.86 10.77 31.02
CA LEU A 692 -11.10 12.16 30.68
C LEU A 692 -10.57 12.41 29.27
N PHE A 693 -11.45 12.80 28.37
CA PHE A 693 -11.11 13.10 26.99
C PHE A 693 -11.04 14.61 26.78
N LYS A 694 -9.84 15.11 26.46
CA LYS A 694 -9.58 16.51 26.08
C LYS A 694 -9.14 16.55 24.61
N PRO A 695 -10.04 16.79 23.64
CA PRO A 695 -9.64 16.92 22.23
C PRO A 695 -8.71 18.13 22.01
N ALA A 696 -8.03 18.14 20.88
CA ALA A 696 -7.33 19.33 20.40
C ALA A 696 -8.35 20.46 20.13
N PRO A 697 -8.01 21.74 20.42
CA PRO A 697 -8.91 22.88 20.18
C PRO A 697 -9.48 22.95 18.75
N GLU A 698 -8.71 22.51 17.77
CA GLU A 698 -9.07 22.50 16.35
C GLU A 698 -10.02 21.37 15.94
N ALA A 699 -10.26 20.40 16.84
CA ALA A 699 -11.00 19.18 16.53
C ALA A 699 -12.08 18.89 17.56
N VAL A 700 -12.58 19.92 18.26
CA VAL A 700 -13.57 19.77 19.33
C VAL A 700 -14.90 19.24 18.78
N LEU A 701 -15.32 19.64 17.57
CA LEU A 701 -16.54 19.10 16.96
C LEU A 701 -16.38 17.63 16.56
N SER A 702 -15.25 17.26 15.98
CA SER A 702 -14.91 15.86 15.69
C SER A 702 -14.91 15.02 16.97
N GLY A 703 -14.27 15.52 18.04
CA GLY A 703 -14.25 14.90 19.36
C GLY A 703 -15.65 14.81 20.00
N TRP A 704 -16.50 15.82 19.83
CA TRP A 704 -17.88 15.85 20.31
C TRP A 704 -18.73 14.77 19.64
N ILE A 705 -18.66 14.64 18.31
CA ILE A 705 -19.37 13.58 17.60
C ILE A 705 -18.85 12.22 18.02
N LEU A 706 -17.53 12.07 18.10
CA LEU A 706 -16.90 10.83 18.52
C LEU A 706 -17.41 10.37 19.89
N VAL A 707 -17.33 11.22 20.92
CA VAL A 707 -17.71 10.83 22.28
C VAL A 707 -19.21 10.51 22.41
N ASN A 708 -20.06 11.15 21.62
CA ASN A 708 -21.49 10.80 21.57
C ASN A 708 -21.71 9.38 21.04
N LEU A 709 -20.94 8.90 20.07
CA LEU A 709 -21.02 7.50 19.61
C LEU A 709 -20.69 6.51 20.74
N PHE A 710 -19.72 6.85 21.61
CA PHE A 710 -19.41 6.02 22.77
C PHE A 710 -20.57 5.97 23.76
N TRP A 711 -21.18 7.12 24.08
CA TRP A 711 -22.31 7.17 25.00
C TRP A 711 -23.57 6.51 24.44
N GLU A 712 -23.88 6.70 23.16
CA GLU A 712 -24.99 6.02 22.46
C GLU A 712 -24.83 4.50 22.44
N ALA A 713 -23.59 4.00 22.36
CA ALA A 713 -23.27 2.58 22.45
C ALA A 713 -23.33 2.00 23.88
N GLY A 714 -23.58 2.84 24.89
CA GLY A 714 -23.80 2.43 26.28
C GLY A 714 -22.61 2.66 27.22
N ILE A 715 -21.56 3.37 26.80
CA ILE A 715 -20.48 3.77 27.72
C ILE A 715 -21.02 4.84 28.69
N PRO A 716 -20.88 4.66 30.02
CA PRO A 716 -21.38 5.64 30.99
C PRO A 716 -20.64 6.98 30.90
N LYS A 717 -21.38 8.10 30.93
CA LYS A 717 -20.83 9.46 30.86
C LYS A 717 -19.93 9.86 32.04
N ASN A 718 -20.04 9.18 33.19
CA ASN A 718 -19.14 9.36 34.34
C ASN A 718 -17.85 8.54 34.21
N VAL A 719 -17.82 7.53 33.32
CA VAL A 719 -16.63 6.75 32.98
C VAL A 719 -15.86 7.39 31.83
N LEU A 720 -16.56 7.92 30.82
CA LEU A 720 -15.98 8.69 29.72
C LEU A 720 -16.53 10.12 29.74
N GLN A 721 -15.69 11.06 30.17
CA GLN A 721 -16.04 12.47 30.31
C GLN A 721 -15.40 13.31 29.21
N PHE A 722 -16.12 14.33 28.74
CA PHE A 722 -15.67 15.23 27.67
C PHE A 722 -15.36 16.61 28.24
N ILE A 723 -14.09 16.98 28.24
CA ILE A 723 -13.60 18.21 28.84
C ILE A 723 -12.82 19.05 27.82
N ASN A 724 -13.13 20.33 27.73
CA ASN A 724 -12.36 21.30 26.95
C ASN A 724 -11.86 22.37 27.91
N CYS A 725 -10.57 22.65 27.93
CA CYS A 725 -10.01 23.70 28.79
C CYS A 725 -8.88 24.42 28.07
N VAL A 726 -8.59 25.65 28.52
CA VAL A 726 -7.39 26.38 28.11
C VAL A 726 -6.15 25.60 28.55
N ASP A 727 -5.13 25.58 27.71
CA ASP A 727 -3.92 24.81 28.00
C ASP A 727 -3.19 25.30 29.25
N ASP A 728 -3.17 26.61 29.50
CA ASP A 728 -2.64 27.22 30.71
C ASP A 728 -3.60 28.30 31.24
N PRO A 729 -3.84 28.41 32.56
CA PRO A 729 -3.28 27.58 33.64
C PRO A 729 -4.00 26.24 33.87
N ILE A 730 -5.20 26.04 33.32
CA ILE A 730 -6.08 24.91 33.69
C ILE A 730 -5.52 23.56 33.20
N GLY A 731 -5.11 23.46 31.93
CA GLY A 731 -4.50 22.24 31.39
C GLY A 731 -3.20 21.86 32.11
N SER A 732 -2.33 22.84 32.39
CA SER A 732 -1.11 22.67 33.19
C SER A 732 -1.41 22.10 34.59
N GLN A 733 -2.47 22.59 35.25
CA GLN A 733 -2.91 22.06 36.55
C GLN A 733 -3.44 20.62 36.44
N LEU A 734 -4.25 20.33 35.41
CA LEU A 734 -4.78 18.99 35.16
C LEU A 734 -3.67 17.95 34.96
N VAL A 735 -2.62 18.28 34.21
CA VAL A 735 -1.49 17.36 33.98
C VAL A 735 -0.71 17.05 35.28
N GLN A 736 -0.69 17.99 36.23
CA GLN A 736 0.02 17.82 37.50
C GLN A 736 -0.78 17.02 38.54
N ASP A 737 -2.09 16.87 38.38
CA ASP A 737 -2.99 16.26 39.38
C ASP A 737 -2.77 14.75 39.56
N GLU A 738 -2.66 14.30 40.81
CA GLU A 738 -2.38 12.90 41.20
C GLU A 738 -3.52 11.93 40.95
N ARG A 739 -4.72 12.43 40.71
CA ARG A 739 -5.86 11.59 40.32
C ARG A 739 -5.74 11.11 38.87
N ILE A 740 -4.88 11.71 38.04
CA ILE A 740 -4.56 11.18 36.70
C ILE A 740 -3.40 10.17 36.83
N ASN A 741 -3.70 8.90 36.55
CA ASN A 741 -2.76 7.81 36.68
C ASN A 741 -1.86 7.65 35.44
N ALA A 742 -2.37 8.00 34.26
CA ALA A 742 -1.62 7.98 33.01
C ALA A 742 -2.16 8.99 32.01
N ILE A 743 -1.28 9.48 31.14
CA ILE A 743 -1.65 10.37 30.02
C ILE A 743 -1.27 9.69 28.72
N ILE A 744 -2.24 9.58 27.80
CA ILE A 744 -1.99 9.24 26.40
C ILE A 744 -1.96 10.54 25.62
N LEU A 745 -0.76 10.95 25.21
CA LEU A 745 -0.53 12.14 24.41
C LEU A 745 -0.20 11.74 22.98
N THR A 746 -0.75 12.45 22.00
CA THR A 746 -0.15 12.46 20.68
C THR A 746 -0.08 13.88 20.17
N GLY A 747 1.13 14.36 19.87
CA GLY A 747 1.36 15.78 19.59
C GLY A 747 2.82 16.18 19.48
N GLY A 748 3.12 17.45 19.76
CA GLY A 748 4.47 17.98 19.62
C GLY A 748 5.46 17.43 20.65
N THR A 749 6.70 17.18 20.23
CA THR A 749 7.84 16.86 21.12
C THR A 749 8.00 17.89 22.27
N PRO A 750 7.82 19.21 22.06
CA PRO A 750 7.87 20.18 23.15
C PRO A 750 6.81 19.95 24.23
N THR A 751 5.59 19.54 23.84
CA THR A 751 4.48 19.25 24.76
C THR A 751 4.78 18.03 25.64
N ALA A 752 5.29 16.94 25.05
CA ALA A 752 5.69 15.76 25.81
C ALA A 752 6.77 16.08 26.84
N ARG A 753 7.79 16.87 26.45
CA ARG A 753 8.84 17.34 27.39
C ARG A 753 8.29 18.25 28.48
N LEU A 754 7.33 19.12 28.14
CA LEU A 754 6.67 19.97 29.13
C LEU A 754 5.92 19.13 30.17
N PHE A 755 5.17 18.12 29.74
CA PHE A 755 4.43 17.23 30.65
C PHE A 755 5.38 16.49 31.60
N MET A 756 6.46 15.92 31.07
CA MET A 756 7.49 15.26 31.90
C MET A 756 8.16 16.23 32.87
N LYS A 757 8.38 17.50 32.48
CA LYS A 757 8.95 18.51 33.38
C LYS A 757 7.98 18.92 34.49
N MET A 758 6.69 19.03 34.19
CA MET A 758 5.65 19.39 35.16
C MET A 758 5.41 18.25 36.17
N ARG A 759 5.45 16.99 35.71
CA ARG A 759 5.29 15.80 36.54
C ARG A 759 6.31 14.71 36.12
N PRO A 760 7.51 14.70 36.73
CA PRO A 760 8.58 13.78 36.35
C PRO A 760 8.28 12.29 36.54
N ASP A 761 7.38 11.92 37.46
CA ASP A 761 6.94 10.54 37.68
C ASP A 761 5.65 10.17 36.92
N LEU A 762 5.21 11.02 35.98
CA LEU A 762 4.04 10.77 35.14
C LEU A 762 4.19 9.49 34.31
N HIS A 763 3.18 8.62 34.34
CA HIS A 763 3.04 7.57 33.34
C HIS A 763 2.54 8.17 32.02
N LEU A 764 3.49 8.65 31.22
CA LEU A 764 3.23 9.24 29.92
C LEU A 764 3.41 8.19 28.82
N SER A 765 2.38 7.98 28.00
CA SER A 765 2.51 7.32 26.70
C SER A 765 2.37 8.40 25.63
N ALA A 766 3.49 8.85 25.07
CA ALA A 766 3.47 9.94 24.09
C ALA A 766 4.11 9.54 22.77
N GLU A 767 3.29 9.50 21.73
CA GLU A 767 3.75 9.48 20.35
C GLU A 767 3.88 10.92 19.85
N THR A 768 5.02 11.26 19.28
CA THR A 768 5.32 12.62 18.85
C THR A 768 5.81 12.65 17.40
N GLY A 769 6.18 13.83 16.93
CA GLY A 769 6.51 14.08 15.54
C GLY A 769 7.66 13.26 14.95
N GLY A 770 7.89 13.47 13.66
CA GLY A 770 8.88 12.76 12.88
C GLY A 770 9.52 13.63 11.79
N LYS A 771 10.83 13.47 11.60
CA LYS A 771 11.53 13.99 10.43
C LYS A 771 11.82 12.88 9.42
N ASN A 772 10.73 12.34 8.88
CA ASN A 772 10.77 11.09 8.12
C ASN A 772 11.44 11.25 6.76
N ALA A 773 12.08 10.18 6.31
CA ALA A 773 12.86 10.17 5.08
C ALA A 773 12.58 8.94 4.23
N MET A 774 12.54 9.15 2.91
CA MET A 774 12.58 8.09 1.91
C MET A 774 13.93 8.11 1.18
N ILE A 775 14.67 7.00 1.25
CA ILE A 775 15.92 6.80 0.52
C ILE A 775 15.59 6.20 -0.85
N ILE A 776 16.11 6.77 -1.93
CA ILE A 776 15.92 6.25 -3.29
C ILE A 776 17.28 5.96 -3.91
N THR A 777 17.54 4.67 -4.20
CA THR A 777 18.84 4.21 -4.71
C THR A 777 18.85 4.11 -6.23
N GLY A 778 20.05 3.97 -6.82
CA GLY A 778 20.21 3.78 -8.26
C GLY A 778 19.60 2.48 -8.83
N LEU A 779 19.18 1.53 -7.97
CA LEU A 779 18.54 0.27 -8.35
C LEU A 779 17.03 0.25 -8.03
N SER A 780 16.43 1.40 -7.78
CA SER A 780 14.99 1.57 -7.59
C SER A 780 14.18 1.47 -8.89
N ASP A 781 12.89 1.12 -8.77
CA ASP A 781 11.90 1.56 -9.74
C ASP A 781 11.58 3.04 -9.48
N ARG A 782 12.00 3.90 -10.41
CA ARG A 782 11.97 5.36 -10.24
C ARG A 782 10.57 5.93 -10.33
N ASP A 783 9.73 5.36 -11.19
CA ASP A 783 8.36 5.84 -11.40
C ASP A 783 7.53 5.52 -10.14
N LEU A 784 7.67 4.30 -9.61
CA LEU A 784 7.05 3.92 -8.34
C LEU A 784 7.58 4.76 -7.16
N ALA A 785 8.90 4.99 -7.09
CA ALA A 785 9.50 5.80 -6.03
C ALA A 785 8.99 7.25 -6.03
N ILE A 786 8.77 7.86 -7.19
CA ILE A 786 8.17 9.21 -7.27
C ILE A 786 6.73 9.17 -6.80
N LYS A 787 5.92 8.21 -7.26
CA LYS A 787 4.52 8.06 -6.85
C LYS A 787 4.41 7.98 -5.31
N ASP A 788 5.17 7.07 -4.70
CA ASP A 788 5.16 6.85 -3.26
C ASP A 788 5.70 8.04 -2.47
N LEU A 789 6.74 8.72 -3.00
CA LEU A 789 7.31 9.92 -2.39
C LEU A 789 6.31 11.08 -2.37
N VAL A 790 5.65 11.34 -3.50
CA VAL A 790 4.66 12.43 -3.64
C VAL A 790 3.46 12.17 -2.73
N GLN A 791 2.93 10.94 -2.73
CA GLN A 791 1.84 10.55 -1.81
C GLN A 791 2.25 10.74 -0.35
N SER A 792 3.45 10.27 0.03
CA SER A 792 3.92 10.34 1.42
C SER A 792 4.23 11.77 1.86
N ALA A 793 4.66 12.65 0.95
CA ALA A 793 5.02 14.03 1.27
C ALA A 793 3.81 14.96 1.37
N PHE A 794 2.80 14.76 0.50
CA PHE A 794 1.71 15.72 0.32
C PHE A 794 0.32 15.18 0.64
N GLY A 795 0.17 13.89 0.96
CA GLY A 795 -1.08 13.35 1.53
C GLY A 795 -1.46 14.11 2.81
N HIS A 796 -2.73 14.49 2.93
CA HIS A 796 -3.22 15.42 3.95
C HIS A 796 -2.38 16.72 4.07
N SER A 797 -1.86 17.21 2.93
CA SER A 797 -0.99 18.39 2.85
C SER A 797 0.27 18.29 3.71
N GLY A 798 0.79 17.08 3.93
CA GLY A 798 1.97 16.83 4.76
C GLY A 798 1.73 16.95 6.26
N GLN A 799 0.47 17.07 6.71
CA GLN A 799 0.08 17.17 8.13
C GLN A 799 -0.03 15.78 8.78
N LYS A 800 0.96 14.92 8.55
CA LYS A 800 1.04 13.60 9.16
C LYS A 800 2.37 13.49 9.91
N CYS A 801 2.36 12.93 11.10
CA CYS A 801 3.58 12.58 11.82
C CYS A 801 4.48 11.62 11.00
N SER A 802 3.89 10.83 10.11
CA SER A 802 4.56 9.93 9.16
C SER A 802 4.91 10.55 7.80
N ALA A 803 4.58 11.82 7.53
CA ALA A 803 4.80 12.43 6.22
C ALA A 803 6.29 12.44 5.83
N ALA A 804 6.58 12.15 4.57
CA ALA A 804 7.93 12.20 4.02
C ALA A 804 8.41 13.65 3.88
N SER A 805 9.13 14.13 4.88
CA SER A 805 9.75 15.46 4.88
C SER A 805 11.06 15.49 4.07
N LEU A 806 11.73 14.35 3.94
CA LEU A 806 13.03 14.22 3.29
C LEU A 806 13.01 13.17 2.17
N ALA A 807 13.48 13.54 0.99
CA ALA A 807 13.87 12.61 -0.05
C ALA A 807 15.40 12.56 -0.11
N ILE A 808 15.99 11.42 0.24
CA ILE A 808 17.45 11.24 0.21
C ILE A 808 17.80 10.39 -0.99
N LEU A 809 18.22 11.08 -2.04
CA LEU A 809 18.50 10.46 -3.33
C LEU A 809 19.99 10.16 -3.41
N GLU A 810 20.34 8.92 -3.79
CA GLU A 810 21.72 8.66 -4.17
C GLU A 810 22.12 9.54 -5.36
N ALA A 811 23.41 9.87 -5.44
CA ALA A 811 23.99 10.74 -6.47
C ALA A 811 23.49 10.42 -7.90
N GLU A 812 23.36 9.14 -8.25
CA GLU A 812 22.87 8.73 -9.56
C GLU A 812 21.43 9.13 -9.86
N VAL A 813 20.57 9.11 -8.85
CA VAL A 813 19.15 9.48 -8.95
C VAL A 813 19.01 10.99 -8.84
N TYR A 814 19.71 11.61 -7.88
CA TYR A 814 19.70 13.06 -7.69
C TYR A 814 20.16 13.81 -8.96
N ASP A 815 21.24 13.33 -9.58
CA ASP A 815 21.82 13.97 -10.77
C ASP A 815 21.04 13.62 -12.07
N ASP A 816 20.00 12.78 -12.00
CA ASP A 816 19.18 12.42 -13.15
C ASP A 816 18.10 13.46 -13.44
N LYS A 817 18.28 14.20 -14.53
CA LYS A 817 17.33 15.22 -15.00
C LYS A 817 15.92 14.66 -15.25
N ASN A 818 15.80 13.41 -15.71
CA ASN A 818 14.48 12.82 -15.95
C ASN A 818 13.73 12.56 -14.65
N PHE A 819 14.43 12.08 -13.61
CA PHE A 819 13.86 11.89 -12.29
C PHE A 819 13.36 13.23 -11.72
N MET A 820 14.20 14.26 -11.77
CA MET A 820 13.82 15.59 -11.28
C MET A 820 12.66 16.21 -12.07
N ARG A 821 12.61 16.01 -13.40
CA ARG A 821 11.49 16.44 -14.24
C ARG A 821 10.20 15.75 -13.85
N GLN A 822 10.20 14.42 -13.75
CA GLN A 822 9.00 13.65 -13.39
C GLN A 822 8.52 13.96 -11.96
N LEU A 823 9.44 14.12 -11.00
CA LEU A 823 9.09 14.55 -9.64
C LEU A 823 8.44 15.94 -9.65
N LYS A 824 9.00 16.88 -10.42
CA LYS A 824 8.44 18.22 -10.57
C LYS A 824 7.01 18.16 -11.16
N ASP A 825 6.84 17.46 -12.28
CA ASP A 825 5.56 17.30 -12.98
C ASP A 825 4.50 16.68 -12.06
N ALA A 826 4.83 15.58 -11.38
CA ALA A 826 3.93 14.92 -10.44
C ALA A 826 3.46 15.85 -9.31
N VAL A 827 4.35 16.71 -8.78
CA VAL A 827 4.00 17.67 -7.71
C VAL A 827 3.22 18.87 -8.24
N GLU A 828 3.61 19.44 -9.39
CA GLU A 828 2.91 20.58 -10.00
C GLU A 828 1.49 20.21 -10.47
N SER A 829 1.23 18.90 -10.70
CA SER A 829 -0.06 18.39 -11.15
C SER A 829 -1.06 18.14 -10.02
N LEU A 830 -0.65 18.21 -8.75
CA LEU A 830 -1.56 18.02 -7.63
C LEU A 830 -2.58 19.17 -7.58
N HIS A 831 -3.87 18.83 -7.65
CA HIS A 831 -4.94 19.82 -7.51
C HIS A 831 -4.96 20.39 -6.09
N VAL A 832 -4.83 21.71 -5.98
CA VAL A 832 -4.84 22.46 -4.72
C VAL A 832 -6.20 23.13 -4.58
N GLY A 833 -6.90 22.86 -3.49
CA GLY A 833 -8.25 23.40 -3.26
C GLY A 833 -8.75 23.09 -1.86
N THR A 834 -9.97 23.52 -1.56
CA THR A 834 -10.64 23.21 -0.29
C THR A 834 -11.07 21.74 -0.26
N CYS A 835 -11.43 21.22 0.91
CA CYS A 835 -11.99 19.86 1.02
C CYS A 835 -13.30 19.67 0.24
N TRP A 836 -14.02 20.76 -0.05
CA TRP A 836 -15.28 20.76 -0.79
C TRP A 836 -15.10 20.72 -2.32
N ASP A 837 -13.90 21.01 -2.81
CA ASP A 837 -13.48 20.67 -4.17
C ASP A 837 -12.94 19.24 -4.14
N ILE A 838 -13.77 18.30 -4.57
CA ILE A 838 -13.53 16.86 -4.47
C ILE A 838 -12.29 16.42 -5.26
N ALA A 839 -11.86 17.20 -6.27
CA ALA A 839 -10.60 16.95 -6.98
C ALA A 839 -9.35 17.16 -6.10
N SER A 840 -9.45 17.91 -5.01
CA SER A 840 -8.30 18.37 -4.23
C SER A 840 -7.49 17.23 -3.63
N LYS A 841 -6.19 17.26 -3.92
CA LYS A 841 -5.18 16.35 -3.33
C LYS A 841 -4.37 17.06 -2.27
N VAL A 842 -4.16 18.37 -2.42
CA VAL A 842 -3.58 19.25 -1.39
C VAL A 842 -4.71 20.14 -0.89
N ILE A 843 -5.05 19.93 0.37
CA ILE A 843 -6.15 20.53 1.11
C ILE A 843 -5.64 21.63 2.07
N PRO A 844 -6.50 22.45 2.68
CA PRO A 844 -6.05 23.47 3.62
C PRO A 844 -5.26 22.88 4.80
N LEU A 845 -4.30 23.66 5.29
CA LEU A 845 -3.71 23.45 6.60
C LEU A 845 -4.77 23.67 7.68
N ILE A 846 -4.61 23.08 8.87
CA ILE A 846 -5.57 23.30 9.96
C ILE A 846 -5.63 24.79 10.37
N HIS A 847 -4.48 25.47 10.30
CA HIS A 847 -4.28 26.88 10.64
C HIS A 847 -3.37 27.56 9.61
N PRO A 848 -3.31 28.90 9.60
CA PRO A 848 -2.29 29.61 8.83
C PRO A 848 -0.89 29.11 9.23
N PRO A 849 0.07 29.04 8.29
CA PRO A 849 1.41 28.55 8.59
C PRO A 849 2.05 29.28 9.77
N SER A 850 2.50 28.52 10.77
CA SER A 850 3.36 29.02 11.84
C SER A 850 4.64 29.64 11.28
N ASP A 851 5.34 30.46 12.07
CA ASP A 851 6.60 31.07 11.61
C ASP A 851 7.63 30.05 11.11
N THR A 852 7.70 28.90 11.77
CA THR A 852 8.57 27.77 11.38
C THR A 852 8.18 27.20 10.03
N LEU A 853 6.90 26.88 9.82
CA LEU A 853 6.41 26.37 8.53
C LEU A 853 6.50 27.43 7.44
N LYS A 854 6.15 28.68 7.73
CA LYS A 854 6.25 29.82 6.81
C LYS A 854 7.69 30.04 6.35
N ARG A 855 8.67 29.95 7.24
CA ARG A 855 10.10 29.94 6.86
C ARG A 855 10.40 28.80 5.89
N GLY A 856 9.92 27.59 6.19
CA GLY A 856 10.03 26.42 5.32
C GLY A 856 9.45 26.63 3.92
N LEU A 857 8.29 27.28 3.82
CA LEU A 857 7.56 27.50 2.56
C LEU A 857 8.11 28.67 1.73
N THR A 858 8.77 29.66 2.34
CA THR A 858 9.08 30.94 1.67
C THR A 858 10.57 31.22 1.50
N THR A 859 11.44 30.67 2.35
CA THR A 859 12.87 30.99 2.37
C THR A 859 13.73 29.84 1.84
N LEU A 860 14.94 30.15 1.38
CA LEU A 860 15.96 29.18 0.94
C LEU A 860 17.25 29.44 1.71
N GLU A 861 17.92 28.38 2.15
CA GLU A 861 19.28 28.46 2.70
C GLU A 861 20.34 28.37 1.59
N ARG A 862 21.61 28.63 1.94
CA ARG A 862 22.71 28.66 0.98
C ARG A 862 22.84 27.31 0.24
N GLY A 863 22.68 27.35 -1.08
CA GLY A 863 22.78 26.19 -1.96
C GLY A 863 21.45 25.50 -2.24
N GLU A 864 20.38 25.87 -1.53
CA GLU A 864 19.03 25.40 -1.82
C GLU A 864 18.45 26.12 -3.05
N LYS A 865 17.57 25.42 -3.77
CA LYS A 865 16.76 25.96 -4.86
C LYS A 865 15.37 25.36 -4.81
N TRP A 866 14.37 26.10 -5.30
CA TRP A 866 13.05 25.55 -5.55
C TRP A 866 13.06 24.71 -6.83
N LEU A 867 12.69 23.44 -6.71
CA LEU A 867 12.24 22.64 -7.85
C LEU A 867 10.77 22.98 -8.15
N VAL A 868 9.96 23.09 -7.09
CA VAL A 868 8.59 23.62 -7.10
C VAL A 868 8.48 24.63 -5.97
N LYS A 869 8.08 25.88 -6.27
CA LYS A 869 7.95 26.94 -5.26
C LYS A 869 6.49 26.97 -4.74
N PRO A 870 6.26 26.88 -3.42
CA PRO A 870 4.94 27.07 -2.82
C PRO A 870 4.31 28.41 -3.19
N LYS A 871 3.00 28.42 -3.30
CA LYS A 871 2.16 29.60 -3.46
C LYS A 871 1.07 29.57 -2.40
N ALA A 872 0.92 30.67 -1.67
CA ALA A 872 -0.23 30.88 -0.81
C ALA A 872 -1.46 31.17 -1.69
N ASP A 873 -2.62 30.66 -1.29
CA ASP A 873 -3.88 31.11 -1.85
C ASP A 873 -4.18 32.55 -1.39
N PRO A 874 -4.64 33.45 -2.28
CA PRO A 874 -4.92 34.83 -1.92
C PRO A 874 -6.17 35.01 -1.04
N ASN A 875 -7.09 34.04 -1.04
CA ASN A 875 -8.38 34.13 -0.38
C ASN A 875 -8.49 33.25 0.87
N ASN A 876 -7.69 32.19 0.97
CA ASN A 876 -7.62 31.30 2.12
C ASN A 876 -6.19 31.24 2.68
N PRO A 877 -5.89 31.84 3.86
CA PRO A 877 -4.54 31.84 4.45
C PRO A 877 -4.02 30.44 4.82
N ASN A 878 -4.92 29.47 4.98
CA ASN A 878 -4.59 28.08 5.32
C ASN A 878 -4.23 27.26 4.07
N LEU A 879 -4.55 27.72 2.87
CA LEU A 879 -4.34 26.96 1.65
C LEU A 879 -3.02 27.34 0.97
N TRP A 880 -2.17 26.34 0.74
CA TRP A 880 -0.85 26.49 0.13
C TRP A 880 -0.58 25.39 -0.88
N SER A 881 -0.02 25.76 -2.04
CA SER A 881 0.48 24.77 -3.00
C SER A 881 1.73 24.05 -2.45
N PRO A 882 2.01 22.82 -2.90
CA PRO A 882 3.16 22.07 -2.44
C PRO A 882 4.50 22.71 -2.86
N GLY A 883 5.54 22.47 -2.06
CA GLY A 883 6.91 22.91 -2.30
C GLY A 883 7.91 21.78 -2.35
N VAL A 884 8.91 21.91 -3.21
CA VAL A 884 10.05 20.99 -3.27
C VAL A 884 11.35 21.78 -3.31
N LYS A 885 12.17 21.64 -2.28
CA LYS A 885 13.53 22.21 -2.21
C LYS A 885 14.56 21.16 -2.60
N ILE A 886 15.49 21.53 -3.47
CA ILE A 886 16.65 20.72 -3.81
C ILE A 886 17.92 21.36 -3.27
N GLY A 887 18.92 20.54 -2.95
CA GLY A 887 20.24 21.02 -2.54
C GLY A 887 20.37 21.20 -1.02
N VAL A 888 19.37 20.73 -0.28
CA VAL A 888 19.32 20.68 1.18
C VAL A 888 20.56 19.95 1.72
N LYS A 889 21.18 20.52 2.75
CA LYS A 889 22.44 20.04 3.34
C LYS A 889 22.22 19.40 4.70
N GLU A 890 23.12 18.49 5.06
CA GLU A 890 23.19 17.96 6.42
C GLU A 890 23.32 19.12 7.41
N GLY A 891 22.56 19.05 8.52
CA GLY A 891 22.53 20.08 9.55
C GLY A 891 21.81 21.38 9.19
N SER A 892 21.19 21.48 8.00
CA SER A 892 20.38 22.64 7.61
C SER A 892 19.04 22.69 8.36
N PHE A 893 18.38 23.85 8.36
CA PHE A 893 17.05 24.01 8.95
C PHE A 893 16.05 22.98 8.39
N MET A 894 16.05 22.79 7.07
CA MET A 894 15.16 21.84 6.39
C MET A 894 15.47 20.38 6.71
N HIS A 895 16.70 20.05 7.10
CA HIS A 895 17.10 18.71 7.51
C HIS A 895 16.69 18.39 8.94
N GLU A 896 16.80 19.35 9.87
CA GLU A 896 16.64 19.10 11.30
C GLU A 896 15.25 19.44 11.86
N THR A 897 14.47 20.27 11.15
CA THR A 897 13.20 20.81 11.67
C THR A 897 11.99 20.10 11.07
N GLU A 898 11.09 19.58 11.91
CA GLU A 898 9.76 19.14 11.51
C GLU A 898 8.87 20.36 11.20
N LEU A 899 8.24 20.37 10.01
CA LEU A 899 7.48 21.53 9.52
C LEU A 899 5.97 21.32 9.48
N PHE A 900 5.52 20.06 9.40
CA PHE A 900 4.09 19.69 9.43
C PHE A 900 3.23 20.41 8.37
N GLY A 901 3.68 20.42 7.13
CA GLY A 901 3.00 21.06 6.00
C GLY A 901 3.57 20.61 4.64
N PRO A 902 3.08 21.15 3.51
CA PRO A 902 3.27 20.57 2.19
C PRO A 902 4.63 20.99 1.59
N VAL A 903 5.73 20.59 2.23
CA VAL A 903 7.10 20.91 1.79
C VAL A 903 8.03 19.71 1.89
N LEU A 904 8.63 19.35 0.75
CA LEU A 904 9.61 18.28 0.63
C LEU A 904 11.02 18.84 0.48
N ALA A 905 11.96 18.31 1.25
CA ALA A 905 13.39 18.61 1.15
C ALA A 905 14.16 17.46 0.49
N VAL A 906 14.83 17.73 -0.63
CA VAL A 906 15.58 16.75 -1.41
C VAL A 906 17.08 16.91 -1.17
N MET A 907 17.67 15.85 -0.61
CA MET A 907 19.08 15.74 -0.27
C MET A 907 19.80 14.81 -1.24
N ARG A 908 21.08 15.07 -1.46
CA ARG A 908 21.96 14.26 -2.29
C ARG A 908 22.91 13.46 -1.42
N ALA A 909 22.79 12.13 -1.41
CA ALA A 909 23.72 11.21 -0.76
C ALA A 909 24.77 10.67 -1.74
N LYS A 910 25.98 10.40 -1.27
CA LYS A 910 27.06 9.79 -2.07
C LYS A 910 26.71 8.35 -2.44
N ASP A 911 26.24 7.59 -1.46
CA ASP A 911 25.83 6.19 -1.54
C ASP A 911 24.82 5.86 -0.42
N LEU A 912 24.36 4.61 -0.36
CA LEU A 912 23.41 4.14 0.65
C LEU A 912 23.87 4.35 2.11
N ASN A 913 25.17 4.19 2.44
CA ASN A 913 25.60 4.36 3.83
C ASN A 913 25.53 5.83 4.24
N ASP A 914 25.93 6.74 3.35
CA ASP A 914 25.77 8.18 3.52
C ASP A 914 24.28 8.53 3.66
N ALA A 915 23.41 7.93 2.85
CA ALA A 915 21.97 8.14 2.94
C ALA A 915 21.39 7.71 4.31
N ILE A 916 21.77 6.54 4.82
CA ILE A 916 21.35 6.04 6.13
C ILE A 916 21.88 6.96 7.25
N HIS A 917 23.12 7.43 7.15
CA HIS A 917 23.71 8.37 8.09
C HIS A 917 22.89 9.66 8.17
N LEU A 918 22.52 10.24 7.02
CA LEU A 918 21.70 11.45 6.97
C LEU A 918 20.34 11.24 7.66
N VAL A 919 19.63 10.12 7.42
CA VAL A 919 18.37 9.84 8.12
C VAL A 919 18.56 9.74 9.63
N ASN A 920 19.51 8.92 10.06
CA ASN A 920 19.74 8.64 11.48
C ASN A 920 20.27 9.84 12.27
N ARG A 921 20.84 10.84 11.58
CA ARG A 921 21.35 12.07 12.19
C ARG A 921 20.25 12.97 12.74
N THR A 922 19.02 12.85 12.22
CA THR A 922 17.88 13.59 12.77
C THR A 922 17.56 13.12 14.20
N ALA A 923 16.95 13.99 15.01
CA ALA A 923 16.57 13.65 16.39
C ALA A 923 15.44 12.60 16.48
N TYR A 924 14.80 12.30 15.34
CA TYR A 924 13.58 11.52 15.25
C TYR A 924 13.84 10.12 14.70
N GLY A 925 12.86 9.23 14.89
CA GLY A 925 12.93 7.84 14.46
C GLY A 925 11.54 7.22 14.32
N LEU A 926 10.62 7.91 13.64
CA LEU A 926 9.23 7.44 13.48
C LEU A 926 9.08 6.53 12.26
N THR A 927 9.02 7.10 11.06
CA THR A 927 8.93 6.32 9.81
C THR A 927 10.16 6.53 8.91
N SER A 928 10.55 5.50 8.17
CA SER A 928 11.54 5.62 7.10
C SER A 928 11.25 4.64 5.97
N GLY A 929 11.52 5.07 4.74
CA GLY A 929 11.32 4.27 3.53
C GLY A 929 12.61 4.06 2.75
N ILE A 930 12.68 2.94 2.01
CA ILE A 930 13.70 2.74 0.97
C ILE A 930 13.04 2.24 -0.33
N HIS A 931 13.39 2.86 -1.44
CA HIS A 931 13.18 2.31 -2.78
C HIS A 931 14.50 1.73 -3.31
N SER A 932 14.54 0.41 -3.41
CA SER A 932 15.60 -0.38 -4.03
C SER A 932 15.08 -1.77 -4.38
N LEU A 933 15.44 -2.30 -5.55
CA LEU A 933 15.17 -3.69 -5.90
C LEU A 933 16.31 -4.63 -5.47
N ASP A 934 17.44 -4.10 -4.99
CA ASP A 934 18.56 -4.91 -4.52
C ASP A 934 18.36 -5.33 -3.05
N LYS A 935 18.10 -6.62 -2.85
CA LYS A 935 17.97 -7.23 -1.51
C LYS A 935 19.19 -6.98 -0.61
N ARG A 936 20.38 -6.78 -1.17
CA ARG A 936 21.60 -6.50 -0.39
C ARG A 936 21.56 -5.08 0.18
N GLU A 937 21.08 -4.11 -0.61
CA GLU A 937 20.86 -2.73 -0.15
C GLU A 937 19.78 -2.69 0.94
N ILE A 938 18.66 -3.36 0.70
CA ILE A 938 17.56 -3.50 1.69
C ILE A 938 18.09 -4.09 3.01
N ASN A 939 18.87 -5.16 2.95
CA ASN A 939 19.42 -5.80 4.14
C ASN A 939 20.40 -4.90 4.92
N VAL A 940 21.19 -4.08 4.22
CA VAL A 940 22.06 -3.08 4.86
C VAL A 940 21.22 -2.00 5.53
N TRP A 941 20.18 -1.54 4.87
CA TRP A 941 19.25 -0.53 5.38
C TRP A 941 18.53 -1.01 6.64
N ILE A 942 17.84 -2.16 6.60
CA ILE A 942 17.13 -2.74 7.76
C ILE A 942 18.03 -2.87 8.99
N LYS A 943 19.31 -3.23 8.80
CA LYS A 943 20.26 -3.42 9.91
C LYS A 943 20.73 -2.13 10.56
N LYS A 944 20.69 -1.00 9.84
CA LYS A 944 21.33 0.24 10.27
C LYS A 944 20.35 1.39 10.49
N ILE A 945 19.18 1.36 9.86
CA ILE A 945 18.18 2.41 10.01
C ILE A 945 17.62 2.45 11.43
N GLU A 946 17.42 3.65 11.97
CA GLU A 946 16.88 3.86 13.31
C GLU A 946 15.50 4.53 13.22
N ALA A 947 14.49 3.72 12.89
CA ALA A 947 13.09 4.13 12.83
C ALA A 947 12.18 3.04 13.40
N GLY A 948 11.03 3.44 13.96
CA GLY A 948 10.04 2.51 14.49
C GLY A 948 9.23 1.80 13.42
N ASN A 949 8.90 2.45 12.30
CA ASN A 949 8.18 1.87 11.17
C ASN A 949 9.03 2.00 9.90
N CYS A 950 9.29 0.86 9.24
CA CYS A 950 10.17 0.76 8.09
C CYS A 950 9.40 0.24 6.88
N TYR A 951 9.50 0.94 5.74
CA TYR A 951 8.77 0.63 4.52
C TYR A 951 9.73 0.40 3.34
N ILE A 952 9.46 -0.60 2.51
CA ILE A 952 10.31 -0.97 1.38
C ILE A 952 9.46 -0.96 0.11
N ASN A 953 9.88 -0.19 -0.90
CA ASN A 953 9.22 -0.08 -2.21
C ASN A 953 7.71 0.27 -2.12
N ARG A 954 7.34 1.14 -1.18
CA ARG A 954 5.99 1.69 -1.00
C ARG A 954 6.05 3.02 -0.24
N GLY A 955 4.95 3.77 -0.22
CA GLY A 955 4.77 4.94 0.65
C GLY A 955 4.93 4.62 2.15
N ILE A 956 5.31 5.64 2.93
CA ILE A 956 5.66 5.52 4.37
C ILE A 956 4.53 5.94 5.33
N THR A 957 3.36 6.27 4.78
CA THR A 957 2.15 6.68 5.52
C THR A 957 1.06 5.61 5.43
N GLY A 958 -0.02 5.75 6.21
CA GLY A 958 -1.16 4.82 6.18
C GLY A 958 -0.80 3.48 6.81
N ALA A 959 -0.29 3.53 8.04
CA ALA A 959 -0.11 2.33 8.84
C ALA A 959 -1.50 1.76 9.20
N ILE A 960 -1.63 0.44 9.14
CA ILE A 960 -2.87 -0.27 9.45
C ILE A 960 -2.66 -1.04 10.75
N VAL A 961 -3.66 -1.01 11.64
CA VAL A 961 -3.67 -1.73 12.93
C VAL A 961 -3.30 -3.20 12.73
N GLU A 962 -2.52 -3.77 13.64
CA GLU A 962 -1.91 -5.10 13.60
C GLU A 962 -0.92 -5.35 12.44
N ARG A 963 -1.20 -4.89 11.22
CA ARG A 963 -0.32 -5.06 10.06
C ARG A 963 0.98 -4.27 10.23
N GLN A 964 0.89 -3.00 10.57
CA GLN A 964 2.05 -2.14 10.83
C GLN A 964 1.87 -1.35 12.13
N PRO A 965 1.92 -1.99 13.32
CA PRO A 965 1.76 -1.30 14.59
C PRO A 965 2.62 -0.03 14.65
N PHE A 966 1.99 1.08 14.99
CA PHE A 966 2.54 2.40 14.74
C PHE A 966 3.21 2.96 16.00
N GLY A 967 4.43 3.46 15.84
CA GLY A 967 5.13 4.17 16.91
C GLY A 967 6.63 4.26 16.68
N GLY A 968 7.25 5.29 17.23
CA GLY A 968 8.63 5.66 16.92
C GLY A 968 9.70 5.21 17.93
N CYS A 969 10.92 5.68 17.72
CA CYS A 969 12.00 5.69 18.69
C CYS A 969 12.66 7.09 18.75
N LYS A 970 13.70 7.26 19.58
CA LYS A 970 14.35 8.56 19.82
C LYS A 970 13.32 9.61 20.26
N ALA A 971 13.39 10.83 19.76
CA ALA A 971 12.46 11.90 20.12
C ALA A 971 11.05 11.76 19.55
N SER A 972 10.74 10.65 18.84
CA SER A 972 9.40 10.36 18.31
C SER A 972 8.50 9.61 19.29
N SER A 973 9.03 9.06 20.38
CA SER A 973 8.23 8.33 21.38
C SER A 973 8.79 8.54 22.79
N PHE A 974 7.92 8.80 23.76
CA PHE A 974 8.25 8.95 25.18
C PHE A 974 7.42 7.96 26.01
N GLY A 975 8.04 7.43 27.07
CA GLY A 975 7.41 6.45 27.94
C GLY A 975 7.73 5.00 27.59
N HIS A 976 6.74 4.11 27.72
CA HIS A 976 6.94 2.69 27.49
C HIS A 976 7.35 2.36 26.05
N GLY A 977 6.91 3.14 25.06
CA GLY A 977 7.23 2.93 23.65
C GLY A 977 6.60 1.67 23.04
N SER A 978 5.45 1.24 23.58
CA SER A 978 4.60 0.23 22.93
C SER A 978 3.87 0.87 21.76
N LYS A 979 3.89 0.21 20.61
CA LYS A 979 3.25 0.69 19.38
C LYS A 979 1.72 0.61 19.46
N ALA A 980 1.04 1.69 19.11
CA ALA A 980 -0.42 1.70 18.94
C ALA A 980 -0.83 0.66 17.88
N GLY A 981 -1.94 -0.02 18.13
CA GLY A 981 -2.47 -1.07 17.26
C GLY A 981 -1.60 -2.33 17.24
N GLY A 982 -0.70 -2.46 18.22
CA GLY A 982 0.19 -3.61 18.38
C GLY A 982 -0.14 -4.45 19.61
N PRO A 983 0.43 -5.67 19.70
CA PRO A 983 0.04 -6.68 20.68
C PRO A 983 0.41 -6.34 22.13
N ASN A 984 1.09 -5.22 22.37
CA ASN A 984 1.57 -4.80 23.70
C ASN A 984 1.03 -3.43 24.13
N TYR A 985 0.20 -2.77 23.32
CA TYR A 985 -0.21 -1.38 23.59
C TYR A 985 -1.03 -1.27 24.88
N ILE A 986 -2.07 -2.08 25.04
CA ILE A 986 -2.98 -1.96 26.19
C ILE A 986 -2.34 -2.41 27.53
N LEU A 987 -1.25 -3.19 27.48
CA LEU A 987 -0.53 -3.65 28.67
C LEU A 987 0.11 -2.52 29.48
N GLN A 988 0.35 -1.36 28.86
CA GLN A 988 0.93 -0.21 29.56
C GLN A 988 -0.10 0.52 30.44
N PHE A 989 -1.40 0.22 30.29
CA PHE A 989 -2.49 0.84 31.05
C PHE A 989 -3.10 -0.10 32.11
N MET A 990 -2.33 -1.10 32.53
CA MET A 990 -2.72 -2.09 33.53
C MET A 990 -1.57 -2.38 34.49
N HIS A 991 -1.90 -2.58 35.76
CA HIS A 991 -1.03 -3.24 36.73
C HIS A 991 -1.08 -4.76 36.51
N LYS A 992 0.06 -5.40 36.78
CA LYS A 992 0.28 -6.83 36.55
C LYS A 992 0.74 -7.46 37.85
N LYS A 993 0.10 -8.55 38.26
CA LYS A 993 0.49 -9.31 39.45
C LYS A 993 0.59 -10.79 39.12
N GLN A 994 1.73 -11.39 39.40
CA GLN A 994 1.92 -12.83 39.24
C GLN A 994 1.10 -13.57 40.31
N LEU A 995 0.19 -14.46 39.88
CA LEU A 995 -0.58 -15.33 40.78
C LEU A 995 0.01 -16.73 40.88
N ASN A 996 0.40 -17.30 39.74
CA ASN A 996 0.88 -18.67 39.63
C ASN A 996 2.10 -18.76 38.72
N ILE A 997 2.82 -19.87 38.76
CA ILE A 997 3.93 -20.14 37.83
C ILE A 997 3.41 -20.29 36.39
N PRO A 998 4.08 -19.71 35.38
CA PRO A 998 3.71 -19.88 33.97
C PRO A 998 3.74 -21.33 33.49
N LYS A 999 2.83 -21.67 32.56
CA LYS A 999 2.71 -23.03 32.01
C LYS A 999 3.77 -23.34 30.96
N GLU A 1000 3.99 -22.41 30.02
CA GLU A 1000 4.90 -22.60 28.90
C GLU A 1000 6.37 -22.66 29.37
N LYS A 1001 7.12 -23.66 28.92
CA LYS A 1001 8.52 -23.84 29.34
C LYS A 1001 9.37 -24.32 28.17
N SER A 1002 10.63 -23.94 28.17
CA SER A 1002 11.67 -24.45 27.27
C SER A 1002 12.95 -24.75 28.06
N PRO A 1003 13.85 -25.60 27.53
CA PRO A 1003 15.16 -25.80 28.13
C PRO A 1003 15.90 -24.47 28.35
N ILE A 1004 16.47 -24.30 29.54
CA ILE A 1004 17.22 -23.09 29.93
C ILE A 1004 18.54 -23.06 29.14
N PRO A 1005 18.85 -21.98 28.41
CA PRO A 1005 20.13 -21.83 27.71
C PRO A 1005 21.32 -21.90 28.68
N ASP A 1006 22.45 -22.47 28.25
CA ASP A 1006 23.65 -22.59 29.10
C ASP A 1006 24.10 -21.26 29.70
N SER A 1007 23.97 -20.17 28.94
CA SER A 1007 24.28 -18.81 29.39
C SER A 1007 23.49 -18.42 30.64
N ILE A 1008 22.18 -18.67 30.67
CA ILE A 1008 21.33 -18.41 31.85
C ILE A 1008 21.55 -19.48 32.92
N ASN A 1009 21.81 -20.73 32.53
CA ASN A 1009 22.03 -21.81 33.48
C ASN A 1009 23.28 -21.61 34.35
N THR A 1010 24.26 -20.82 33.90
CA THR A 1010 25.38 -20.40 34.76
C THR A 1010 24.93 -19.62 36.00
N LEU A 1011 23.82 -18.87 35.91
CA LEU A 1011 23.24 -18.12 37.03
C LEU A 1011 22.67 -19.04 38.11
N THR A 1012 22.26 -20.26 37.77
CA THR A 1012 21.77 -21.25 38.74
C THR A 1012 22.81 -21.55 39.81
N ARG A 1013 24.11 -21.42 39.50
CA ARG A 1013 25.19 -21.57 40.48
C ARG A 1013 25.24 -20.45 41.51
N LEU A 1014 24.74 -19.25 41.18
CA LEU A 1014 24.65 -18.14 42.13
C LEU A 1014 23.56 -18.39 43.18
N LEU A 1015 22.58 -19.26 42.90
CA LEU A 1015 21.52 -19.60 43.84
C LEU A 1015 22.04 -20.34 45.08
N SER A 1016 23.16 -21.08 44.98
CA SER A 1016 23.73 -21.78 46.15
C SER A 1016 24.29 -20.85 47.21
N TYR A 1017 24.49 -19.57 46.86
CA TYR A 1017 24.94 -18.52 47.78
C TYR A 1017 23.77 -17.74 48.39
N LEU A 1018 22.54 -18.05 47.98
CA LEU A 1018 21.32 -17.44 48.49
C LEU A 1018 20.57 -18.45 49.38
N ASP A 1019 20.07 -17.99 50.53
CA ASP A 1019 19.20 -18.79 51.41
C ASP A 1019 17.77 -18.78 50.86
N LEU A 1020 17.49 -19.64 49.87
CA LEU A 1020 16.22 -19.70 49.16
C LEU A 1020 15.35 -20.88 49.63
N SER A 1021 14.06 -20.63 49.79
CA SER A 1021 13.04 -21.65 49.99
C SER A 1021 12.82 -22.52 48.74
N ALA A 1022 12.17 -23.67 48.92
CA ALA A 1022 11.80 -24.55 47.80
C ALA A 1022 10.90 -23.86 46.76
N ASP A 1023 10.00 -22.98 47.22
CA ASP A 1023 9.09 -22.22 46.35
C ASP A 1023 9.85 -21.17 45.53
N GLU A 1024 10.83 -20.50 46.13
CA GLU A 1024 11.71 -19.53 45.44
C GLU A 1024 12.60 -20.21 44.38
N LEU A 1025 13.14 -21.38 44.69
CA LEU A 1025 13.85 -22.20 43.70
C LEU A 1025 12.91 -22.65 42.57
N GLY A 1026 11.68 -23.05 42.91
CA GLY A 1026 10.65 -23.39 41.93
C GLY A 1026 10.32 -22.22 41.01
N LEU A 1027 10.19 -21.01 41.57
CA LEU A 1027 9.94 -19.76 40.86
C LEU A 1027 11.09 -19.38 39.92
N TRP A 1028 12.35 -19.56 40.36
CA TRP A 1028 13.53 -19.38 39.50
C TRP A 1028 13.43 -20.24 38.24
N PHE A 1029 13.35 -21.56 38.40
CA PHE A 1029 13.37 -22.48 37.26
C PHE A 1029 12.16 -22.28 36.35
N ALA A 1030 10.99 -22.00 36.94
CA ALA A 1030 9.80 -21.60 36.21
C ALA A 1030 10.03 -20.36 35.35
N SER A 1031 10.57 -19.29 35.94
CA SER A 1031 10.84 -18.03 35.24
C SER A 1031 11.83 -18.23 34.12
N THR A 1032 13.01 -18.79 34.38
CA THR A 1032 14.07 -18.93 33.38
C THR A 1032 13.71 -19.86 32.23
N SER A 1033 12.91 -20.91 32.49
CA SER A 1033 12.42 -21.80 31.42
C SER A 1033 11.32 -21.15 30.59
N ASN A 1034 10.48 -20.30 31.19
CA ASN A 1034 9.48 -19.51 30.47
C ASN A 1034 10.12 -18.36 29.68
N TYR A 1035 11.12 -17.66 30.23
CA TYR A 1035 11.94 -16.67 29.51
C TYR A 1035 12.61 -17.30 28.29
N ALA A 1036 13.17 -18.51 28.43
CA ALA A 1036 13.75 -19.25 27.31
C ALA A 1036 12.72 -19.61 26.23
N HIS A 1037 11.45 -19.83 26.61
CA HIS A 1037 10.36 -20.06 25.66
C HIS A 1037 10.05 -18.78 24.88
N TRP A 1038 9.74 -17.68 25.58
CA TRP A 1038 9.32 -16.42 24.95
C TRP A 1038 10.44 -15.69 24.21
N ALA A 1039 11.70 -15.85 24.62
CA ALA A 1039 12.83 -15.32 23.86
C ALA A 1039 12.90 -15.90 22.43
N LYS A 1040 12.44 -17.15 22.21
CA LYS A 1040 12.33 -17.74 20.86
C LYS A 1040 11.21 -17.12 20.04
N PHE A 1041 10.14 -16.65 20.69
CA PHE A 1041 9.05 -15.93 20.04
C PHE A 1041 9.52 -14.53 19.61
N PHE A 1042 10.11 -13.75 20.53
CA PHE A 1042 10.58 -12.40 20.23
C PHE A 1042 11.77 -12.35 19.26
N ALA A 1043 12.55 -13.43 19.15
CA ALA A 1043 13.65 -13.53 18.19
C ALA A 1043 13.20 -13.76 16.73
N LYS A 1044 11.91 -14.01 16.48
CA LYS A 1044 11.36 -14.23 15.13
C LYS A 1044 10.62 -12.98 14.63
N ASP A 1045 10.66 -12.80 13.32
CA ASP A 1045 9.78 -11.86 12.63
C ASP A 1045 8.39 -12.50 12.47
N HIS A 1046 7.33 -11.74 12.77
CA HIS A 1046 5.95 -12.21 12.70
C HIS A 1046 5.19 -11.46 11.60
N ASP A 1047 4.49 -12.17 10.73
CA ASP A 1047 3.54 -11.59 9.77
C ASP A 1047 2.12 -12.05 10.13
N PRO A 1048 1.33 -11.22 10.85
CA PRO A 1048 0.05 -11.62 11.40
C PRO A 1048 -1.03 -11.79 10.32
N GLN A 1049 -0.95 -11.04 9.21
CA GLN A 1049 -2.04 -10.90 8.24
C GLN A 1049 -1.73 -11.57 6.89
N LYS A 1050 -0.46 -11.80 6.53
CA LYS A 1050 -0.02 -12.49 5.31
C LYS A 1050 -0.69 -11.95 4.04
N VAL A 1051 -0.70 -10.62 3.93
CA VAL A 1051 -1.29 -9.90 2.79
C VAL A 1051 -0.58 -10.32 1.50
N VAL A 1052 -1.34 -10.69 0.48
CA VAL A 1052 -0.76 -11.11 -0.80
C VAL A 1052 0.02 -9.95 -1.40
N GLY A 1053 1.27 -10.18 -1.78
CA GLY A 1053 2.14 -9.17 -2.39
C GLY A 1053 2.72 -8.13 -1.41
N GLN A 1054 2.49 -8.29 -0.11
CA GLN A 1054 3.05 -7.40 0.91
C GLN A 1054 3.39 -8.16 2.20
N ASP A 1055 4.69 -8.33 2.44
CA ASP A 1055 5.19 -8.87 3.71
C ASP A 1055 5.12 -7.79 4.80
N ASN A 1056 4.55 -8.12 5.96
CA ASN A 1056 4.33 -7.19 7.07
C ASN A 1056 4.94 -7.73 8.36
N PHE A 1057 6.23 -7.47 8.56
CA PHE A 1057 6.98 -8.03 9.69
C PHE A 1057 6.91 -7.15 10.95
N LEU A 1058 6.39 -7.73 12.03
CA LEU A 1058 6.60 -7.27 13.40
C LEU A 1058 7.85 -7.94 13.96
N SER A 1059 8.87 -7.14 14.28
CA SER A 1059 10.15 -7.59 14.83
C SER A 1059 10.45 -6.92 16.16
N PHE A 1060 10.99 -7.68 17.11
CA PHE A 1060 11.49 -7.15 18.39
C PHE A 1060 13.01 -6.98 18.33
N ARG A 1061 13.51 -5.83 18.78
CA ARG A 1061 14.94 -5.51 18.77
C ARG A 1061 15.45 -5.30 20.19
N PRO A 1062 16.59 -5.93 20.57
CA PRO A 1062 17.19 -5.70 21.89
C PRO A 1062 17.55 -4.23 22.09
N ARG A 1063 17.34 -3.71 23.30
CA ARG A 1063 17.77 -2.37 23.67
C ARG A 1063 19.30 -2.33 23.82
N LYS A 1064 19.91 -1.25 23.31
CA LYS A 1064 21.38 -1.11 23.26
C LYS A 1064 21.97 -0.63 24.59
N ARG A 1065 21.27 0.22 25.35
CA ARG A 1065 21.76 0.79 26.62
C ARG A 1065 20.71 0.63 27.72
N MET A 1066 20.65 -0.55 28.34
CA MET A 1066 19.77 -0.81 29.49
C MET A 1066 20.56 -0.62 30.79
N GLY A 1067 20.09 0.22 31.69
CA GLY A 1067 20.59 0.30 33.06
C GLY A 1067 19.72 -0.53 34.01
N PHE A 1068 20.31 -1.16 35.01
CA PHE A 1068 19.58 -1.74 36.14
C PHE A 1068 20.27 -1.31 37.44
N ARG A 1069 19.58 -0.47 38.22
CA ARG A 1069 20.08 0.04 39.50
C ARG A 1069 19.66 -0.90 40.62
N ILE A 1070 20.63 -1.59 41.21
CA ILE A 1070 20.42 -2.45 42.38
C ILE A 1070 20.41 -1.58 43.64
N GLN A 1071 19.41 -1.78 44.48
CA GLN A 1071 19.21 -1.12 45.76
C GLN A 1071 19.40 -2.11 46.91
N LYS A 1072 19.67 -1.59 48.11
CA LYS A 1072 20.00 -2.39 49.30
C LYS A 1072 18.89 -3.39 49.68
N ASP A 1073 17.63 -3.01 49.47
CA ASP A 1073 16.45 -3.80 49.87
C ASP A 1073 15.89 -4.63 48.71
N ASP A 1074 16.62 -4.74 47.59
CA ASP A 1074 16.23 -5.56 46.45
C ASP A 1074 16.39 -7.06 46.77
N LEU A 1075 15.36 -7.85 46.43
CA LEU A 1075 15.41 -9.30 46.61
C LEU A 1075 16.45 -9.92 45.66
N PRO A 1076 17.45 -10.67 46.17
CA PRO A 1076 18.51 -11.25 45.33
C PRO A 1076 17.98 -12.13 44.21
N LEU A 1077 16.89 -12.87 44.45
CA LEU A 1077 16.25 -13.71 43.44
C LEU A 1077 15.71 -12.88 42.25
N ASP A 1078 15.06 -11.75 42.53
CA ASP A 1078 14.50 -10.89 41.49
C ASP A 1078 15.58 -10.15 40.70
N VAL A 1079 16.69 -9.77 41.37
CA VAL A 1079 17.89 -9.27 40.68
C VAL A 1079 18.39 -10.30 39.67
N LEU A 1080 18.52 -11.56 40.07
CA LEU A 1080 18.94 -12.63 39.16
C LEU A 1080 17.93 -12.89 38.04
N ARG A 1081 16.62 -12.77 38.30
CA ARG A 1081 15.57 -12.95 37.29
C ARG A 1081 15.60 -11.85 36.23
N VAL A 1082 15.80 -10.59 36.62
CA VAL A 1082 16.00 -9.47 35.68
C VAL A 1082 17.26 -9.66 34.84
N ILE A 1083 18.35 -10.12 35.44
CA ILE A 1083 19.59 -10.47 34.71
C ILE A 1083 19.31 -11.60 33.70
N ALA A 1084 18.62 -12.66 34.12
CA ALA A 1084 18.25 -13.77 33.25
C ALA A 1084 17.36 -13.32 32.07
N ALA A 1085 16.39 -12.44 32.32
CA ALA A 1085 15.54 -11.86 31.30
C ALA A 1085 16.36 -11.04 30.27
N ALA A 1086 17.24 -10.16 30.74
CA ALA A 1086 18.11 -9.37 29.87
C ALA A 1086 19.06 -10.25 29.03
N MET A 1087 19.59 -11.33 29.61
CA MET A 1087 20.40 -12.32 28.91
C MET A 1087 19.59 -13.10 27.86
N ALA A 1088 18.34 -13.46 28.17
CA ALA A 1088 17.44 -14.11 27.22
C ALA A 1088 17.15 -13.21 26.00
N CYS A 1089 16.96 -11.91 26.22
CA CYS A 1089 16.75 -10.90 25.19
C CYS A 1089 18.05 -10.47 24.47
N LYS A 1090 19.23 -10.86 24.98
CA LYS A 1090 20.55 -10.39 24.51
C LYS A 1090 20.68 -8.86 24.57
N CYS A 1091 20.06 -8.24 25.57
CA CYS A 1091 20.22 -6.82 25.85
C CYS A 1091 21.60 -6.54 26.45
N HIS A 1092 22.21 -5.41 26.08
CA HIS A 1092 23.40 -4.94 26.78
C HIS A 1092 22.96 -4.26 28.08
N LEU A 1093 23.04 -5.02 29.17
CA LEU A 1093 22.65 -4.60 30.51
C LEU A 1093 23.87 -4.11 31.29
N GLU A 1094 23.75 -2.90 31.82
CA GLU A 1094 24.68 -2.33 32.78
C GLU A 1094 24.06 -2.37 34.18
N LEU A 1095 24.69 -3.13 35.07
CA LEU A 1095 24.34 -3.21 36.48
C LEU A 1095 25.05 -2.07 37.22
N THR A 1096 24.27 -1.20 37.84
CA THR A 1096 24.78 -0.08 38.63
C THR A 1096 24.33 -0.24 40.08
N TYR A 1097 25.22 0.04 41.03
CA TYR A 1097 24.94 -0.13 42.45
C TYR A 1097 25.78 0.83 43.27
N ASP A 1098 25.28 1.12 44.48
CA ASP A 1098 26.08 1.78 45.50
C ASP A 1098 26.97 0.73 46.19
N PRO A 1099 28.26 1.01 46.45
CA PRO A 1099 29.13 0.07 47.18
C PRO A 1099 28.58 -0.36 48.55
N SER A 1100 27.71 0.44 49.17
CA SER A 1100 27.01 0.08 50.41
C SER A 1100 25.78 -0.83 50.22
N ALA A 1101 25.33 -1.05 48.98
CA ALA A 1101 24.13 -1.81 48.65
C ALA A 1101 24.38 -3.32 48.46
N LEU A 1102 25.62 -3.74 48.20
CA LEU A 1102 26.00 -5.14 48.00
C LEU A 1102 27.17 -5.52 48.94
N PRO A 1103 27.13 -6.68 49.63
CA PRO A 1103 28.30 -7.20 50.33
C PRO A 1103 29.46 -7.51 49.37
N ILE A 1104 30.69 -7.07 49.69
CA ILE A 1104 31.91 -7.19 48.85
C ILE A 1104 32.22 -8.63 48.40
N GLN A 1105 31.81 -9.64 49.16
CA GLN A 1105 32.01 -11.07 48.82
C GLN A 1105 31.16 -11.52 47.63
N ILE A 1106 29.91 -11.03 47.54
CA ILE A 1106 28.96 -11.35 46.46
C ILE A 1106 29.38 -10.66 45.16
N GLU A 1107 29.91 -9.44 45.25
CA GLU A 1107 30.34 -8.64 44.11
C GLU A 1107 31.44 -9.31 43.26
N ASN A 1108 32.46 -9.88 43.91
CA ASN A 1108 33.59 -10.51 43.19
C ASN A 1108 33.18 -11.81 42.48
N GLU A 1109 32.33 -12.61 43.12
CA GLU A 1109 31.80 -13.85 42.53
C GLU A 1109 30.85 -13.56 41.36
N TRP A 1110 30.00 -12.53 41.51
CA TRP A 1110 29.11 -12.07 40.44
C TRP A 1110 29.89 -11.56 39.24
N LYS A 1111 30.89 -10.70 39.44
CA LYS A 1111 31.76 -10.19 38.35
C LYS A 1111 32.51 -11.32 37.64
N GLN A 1112 32.94 -12.35 38.37
CA GLN A 1112 33.65 -13.49 37.79
C GLN A 1112 32.72 -14.40 36.97
N MET A 1113 31.47 -14.59 37.40
CA MET A 1113 30.51 -15.51 36.78
C MET A 1113 29.69 -14.84 35.67
N LEU A 1114 29.53 -13.52 35.69
CA LEU A 1114 28.78 -12.71 34.73
C LEU A 1114 29.68 -12.03 33.70
N GLN A 1115 30.69 -12.77 33.19
CA GLN A 1115 31.59 -12.29 32.14
C GLN A 1115 30.80 -11.99 30.86
N GLY A 1116 30.42 -10.72 30.68
CA GLY A 1116 29.56 -10.26 29.59
C GLY A 1116 28.57 -9.17 29.98
N LEU A 1117 28.36 -8.93 31.28
CA LEU A 1117 27.61 -7.77 31.78
C LEU A 1117 28.56 -6.65 32.20
N SER A 1118 28.10 -5.41 32.06
CA SER A 1118 28.83 -4.24 32.53
C SER A 1118 28.44 -3.95 33.98
N PHE A 1119 29.43 -3.71 34.85
CA PHE A 1119 29.21 -3.35 36.25
C PHE A 1119 29.80 -1.97 36.51
N THR A 1120 29.01 -1.08 37.10
CA THR A 1120 29.45 0.26 37.48
C THR A 1120 29.14 0.50 38.95
N GLU A 1121 30.20 0.62 39.74
CA GLU A 1121 30.12 1.06 41.14
C GLU A 1121 30.04 2.59 41.14
N GLU A 1122 28.93 3.14 41.61
CA GLU A 1122 28.73 4.58 41.65
C GLU A 1122 27.76 5.01 42.75
N THR A 1123 28.10 6.14 43.36
CA THR A 1123 27.22 6.85 44.30
C THR A 1123 25.91 7.24 43.62
N ARG A 1124 24.90 7.53 44.43
CA ARG A 1124 23.60 8.00 43.94
C ARG A 1124 23.74 9.25 43.07
N GLU A 1125 24.55 10.21 43.49
CA GLU A 1125 24.73 11.49 42.79
C GLU A 1125 25.39 11.29 41.42
N GLN A 1126 26.38 10.40 41.32
CA GLN A 1126 27.02 10.03 40.06
C GLN A 1126 26.02 9.35 39.11
N PHE A 1127 25.20 8.42 39.62
CA PHE A 1127 24.17 7.77 38.84
C PHE A 1127 23.15 8.78 38.29
N ILE A 1128 22.62 9.66 39.15
CA ILE A 1128 21.67 10.72 38.74
C ILE A 1128 22.27 11.60 37.64
N ALA A 1129 23.55 12.00 37.77
CA ALA A 1129 24.23 12.77 36.73
C ALA A 1129 24.27 11.99 35.40
N ARG A 1130 24.55 10.69 35.41
CA ARG A 1130 24.56 9.86 34.19
C ARG A 1130 23.18 9.70 33.56
N VAL A 1131 22.13 9.59 34.38
CA VAL A 1131 20.74 9.57 33.90
C VAL A 1131 20.41 10.89 33.21
N HIS A 1132 20.75 12.02 33.82
CA HIS A 1132 20.59 13.36 33.24
C HIS A 1132 21.34 13.50 31.90
N TRP A 1133 22.55 12.94 31.78
CA TRP A 1133 23.30 12.93 30.51
C TRP A 1133 22.76 11.96 29.45
N GLY A 1134 21.70 11.20 29.72
CA GLY A 1134 21.10 10.26 28.76
C GLY A 1134 21.98 9.04 28.48
N SER A 1135 22.70 8.55 29.51
CA SER A 1135 23.56 7.37 29.40
C SER A 1135 22.78 6.09 29.09
N PHE A 1136 21.48 6.04 29.44
CA PHE A 1136 20.62 4.87 29.31
C PHE A 1136 19.41 5.16 28.41
N ASP A 1137 19.01 4.18 27.60
CA ASP A 1137 17.76 4.21 26.84
C ASP A 1137 16.56 3.90 27.73
N ARG A 1138 16.75 3.01 28.71
CA ARG A 1138 15.76 2.58 29.70
C ARG A 1138 16.48 2.11 30.96
N ILE A 1139 15.86 2.34 32.12
CA ILE A 1139 16.40 1.95 33.41
C ILE A 1139 15.40 1.04 34.12
N ARG A 1140 15.87 -0.09 34.65
CA ARG A 1140 15.12 -1.00 35.51
C ARG A 1140 15.41 -0.67 36.98
N PHE A 1141 14.37 -0.67 37.79
CA PHE A 1141 14.42 -0.74 39.24
C PHE A 1141 13.46 -1.86 39.70
N LEU A 1142 13.67 -2.40 40.90
CA LEU A 1142 12.70 -3.34 41.50
C LEU A 1142 11.68 -2.62 42.40
N GLN A 1143 11.96 -1.36 42.77
CA GLN A 1143 11.12 -0.52 43.61
C GLN A 1143 11.03 0.90 43.03
N LYS A 1144 10.03 1.70 43.43
CA LYS A 1144 9.88 3.08 42.96
C LYS A 1144 11.13 3.88 43.37
N PRO A 1145 11.86 4.51 42.42
CA PRO A 1145 13.05 5.29 42.76
C PRO A 1145 12.67 6.63 43.42
N LEU A 1146 13.69 7.31 43.95
CA LEU A 1146 13.55 8.65 44.51
C LEU A 1146 13.20 9.69 43.42
N LYS A 1147 12.58 10.79 43.84
CA LYS A 1147 12.13 11.86 42.95
C LYS A 1147 13.25 12.42 42.08
N GLU A 1148 14.45 12.59 42.63
CA GLU A 1148 15.60 13.17 41.90
C GLU A 1148 16.02 12.32 40.70
N VAL A 1149 15.74 11.00 40.73
CA VAL A 1149 15.97 10.11 39.58
C VAL A 1149 14.93 10.35 38.48
N PHE A 1150 13.66 10.55 38.87
CA PHE A 1150 12.61 10.94 37.91
C PHE A 1150 12.90 12.30 37.30
N ASP A 1151 13.31 13.28 38.11
CA ASP A 1151 13.69 14.62 37.65
C ASP A 1151 14.80 14.52 36.57
N ALA A 1152 15.89 13.79 36.85
CA ALA A 1152 16.96 13.57 35.88
C ALA A 1152 16.52 12.80 34.63
N ALA A 1153 15.66 11.79 34.78
CA ALA A 1153 15.13 11.01 33.67
C ALA A 1153 14.16 11.81 32.78
N SER A 1154 13.44 12.78 33.37
CA SER A 1154 12.54 13.66 32.64
C SER A 1154 13.29 14.57 31.65
N GLU A 1155 14.48 15.04 32.02
CA GLU A 1155 15.31 15.90 31.18
C GLU A 1155 15.93 15.13 30.01
N SER A 1156 16.42 13.91 30.29
CA SER A 1156 17.01 13.03 29.28
C SER A 1156 15.98 12.22 28.49
N ALA A 1157 14.70 12.27 28.87
CA ALA A 1157 13.61 11.45 28.34
C ALA A 1157 13.86 9.94 28.48
N THR A 1158 14.57 9.51 29.52
CA THR A 1158 14.82 8.09 29.80
C THR A 1158 13.62 7.46 30.51
N TYR A 1159 13.13 6.32 30.01
CA TYR A 1159 12.05 5.59 30.68
C TYR A 1159 12.55 4.80 31.88
N ILE A 1160 11.87 4.94 33.02
CA ILE A 1160 12.11 4.18 34.25
C ILE A 1160 11.04 3.09 34.36
N ASN A 1161 11.46 1.83 34.43
CA ASN A 1161 10.60 0.69 34.71
C ASN A 1161 10.82 0.18 36.14
N TYR A 1162 9.82 0.33 36.99
CA TYR A 1162 9.81 -0.23 38.36
C TYR A 1162 8.61 -1.18 38.61
N GLU A 1163 8.01 -1.72 37.54
CA GLU A 1163 6.94 -2.73 37.68
C GLU A 1163 7.45 -4.01 38.36
N PRO A 1164 6.60 -4.79 39.05
CA PRO A 1164 6.99 -6.06 39.68
C PRO A 1164 7.69 -7.02 38.69
N VAL A 1165 8.63 -7.84 39.17
CA VAL A 1165 9.33 -8.83 38.34
C VAL A 1165 8.45 -10.05 38.10
N LEU A 1166 8.05 -10.27 36.85
CA LEU A 1166 7.09 -11.31 36.48
C LEU A 1166 7.78 -12.60 36.06
N ALA A 1167 7.20 -13.74 36.42
CA ALA A 1167 7.72 -15.05 36.00
C ALA A 1167 7.38 -15.31 34.53
N SER A 1168 6.31 -14.68 34.05
CA SER A 1168 5.91 -14.71 32.65
C SER A 1168 6.86 -13.88 31.78
N GLY A 1169 7.67 -14.58 30.99
CA GLY A 1169 8.50 -14.02 29.93
C GLY A 1169 7.71 -13.38 28.80
N ARG A 1170 6.39 -13.60 28.68
CA ARG A 1170 5.53 -12.84 27.75
C ARG A 1170 5.51 -11.35 28.07
N LEU A 1171 5.68 -11.02 29.35
CA LEU A 1171 5.51 -9.68 29.90
C LEU A 1171 6.83 -9.08 30.40
N GLU A 1172 7.73 -9.89 30.96
CA GLU A 1172 9.01 -9.41 31.51
C GLU A 1172 10.08 -9.13 30.42
N LEU A 1173 10.11 -9.94 29.35
CA LEU A 1173 11.06 -9.80 28.23
C LEU A 1173 10.65 -8.65 27.29
#